data_AF-A0A4Y3PPZ0-F1
#
_entry.id   AF-A0A4Y3PPZ0-F1
#
_cell.length_a   1.000
_cell.length_b   1.000
_cell.length_c   1.000
_cell.angle_alpha   90.00
_cell.angle_beta   90.00
_cell.angle_gamma   90.00
#
_symmetry.space_group_name_H-M   'P 1'
#
loop_
_entity.id
_entity.type
_entity.pdbx_description
1 polymer ?
#
loop_
_entity_poly.entity_id
_entity_poly.type
_entity_poly.pdbx_seq_one_letter_code
_entity_poly.pdbx_strand_id
1 'polypeptide(L)'
;MRHLSIDIETFSSVNIKKAGLYKYVQSPDFQILLFAYSWDGGPVNIIDVAQGEYIPMDVVDALADPNVIKHAYNAPFEWYCLNTAFYSPLEQWRCTQLHGLYCGYTAGLAATAVALGLPEDKRKMGIGNALIRTFCVPCKPTAKNGQRTRTLPHHEPDKWRLFKDYCIQDVVTEMEIERRLSSFPVPAQEQRLWEIDQRINARGVAVDQQMIDGALHCDELVSTELTAEAIQLSGLDNPKSVKQLMAWLTEEIGEEVDNLQKGTVTKLIDKMDEGRAKRVLEIRQELSKTSVKKYQAMREAVCADGRIRGLLQFYGANRTGRWAGRLVQVQNLPRNYLETLSHARECVKAKKVDTLKLVYGNVPDTLSQLIRTAFIPTTGNVLLVSDFSAIEARVIAWLSGEQWRLDVFNTHGKIYEASASQMFGVPIELIKKGNPEYELRQKGKVAELALGYQGGPGALISMGALDQGLTEEELPDIVRRWRGSNKRIVDLWYGLENAALDVMRTGQPVGVRGLILSREVDSFNQQDFLIITLPSGRKLFYARPFLSQNDFGKEALYYHGVNQKTRKWEVVPTYGGKLVENVTQAIARDCLAESLFRLDASGYQTVMHIHDEVVLDVPTGRADLDAVAAIMGHPISWAPGLPLKAEGFITNYYKKD
;
A
#
# COMPACT_ATOMS: atom_id res chain seq x y z
N MET A 1 -2.67 14.06 -32.70
CA MET A 1 -2.05 13.05 -31.82
C MET A 1 -2.85 11.78 -31.98
N ARG A 2 -2.20 10.65 -32.28
CA ARG A 2 -2.88 9.35 -32.48
C ARG A 2 -2.86 8.54 -31.19
N HIS A 3 -3.81 7.63 -31.05
CA HIS A 3 -3.96 6.75 -29.89
C HIS A 3 -3.77 5.29 -30.31
N LEU A 4 -2.92 4.57 -29.56
CA LEU A 4 -2.64 3.16 -29.78
C LEU A 4 -2.93 2.38 -28.50
N SER A 5 -4.04 1.65 -28.46
CA SER A 5 -4.37 0.76 -27.34
C SER A 5 -3.72 -0.60 -27.56
N ILE A 6 -3.05 -1.14 -26.55
CA ILE A 6 -2.22 -2.35 -26.64
C ILE A 6 -2.54 -3.29 -25.49
N ASP A 7 -2.64 -4.58 -25.80
CA ASP A 7 -2.60 -5.67 -24.83
C ASP A 7 -1.63 -6.74 -25.32
N ILE A 8 -0.89 -7.37 -24.39
CA ILE A 8 0.05 -8.44 -24.72
C ILE A 8 -0.15 -9.63 -23.82
N GLU A 9 0.01 -10.81 -24.39
CA GLU A 9 0.12 -12.05 -23.62
C GLU A 9 1.57 -12.51 -23.62
N THR A 10 2.05 -13.00 -22.48
CA THR A 10 3.48 -13.30 -22.30
C THR A 10 3.68 -14.63 -21.58
N PHE A 11 4.85 -15.23 -21.75
CA PHE A 11 5.31 -16.40 -21.00
C PHE A 11 6.59 -16.09 -20.25
N SER A 12 6.75 -16.68 -19.06
CA SER A 12 8.02 -16.75 -18.32
C SER A 12 7.95 -17.92 -17.35
N SER A 13 9.09 -18.56 -17.08
CA SER A 13 9.18 -19.56 -16.01
C SER A 13 9.03 -18.98 -14.61
N VAL A 14 9.23 -17.67 -14.45
CA VAL A 14 9.12 -16.97 -13.18
C VAL A 14 7.66 -16.72 -12.83
N ASN A 15 7.28 -16.92 -11.56
CA ASN A 15 5.92 -16.65 -11.11
C ASN A 15 5.72 -15.15 -10.83
N ILE A 16 4.99 -14.45 -11.70
CA ILE A 16 4.75 -13.00 -11.59
C ILE A 16 4.11 -12.57 -10.26
N LYS A 17 3.23 -13.39 -9.68
CA LYS A 17 2.55 -13.04 -8.41
C LYS A 17 3.50 -13.02 -7.22
N LYS A 18 4.58 -13.78 -7.30
CA LYS A 18 5.61 -13.89 -6.26
C LYS A 18 6.78 -12.93 -6.50
N ALA A 19 7.26 -12.92 -7.74
CA ALA A 19 8.48 -12.22 -8.14
C ALA A 19 8.25 -10.77 -8.58
N GLY A 20 7.02 -10.43 -8.99
CA GLY A 20 6.69 -9.15 -9.61
C GLY A 20 7.07 -9.08 -11.10
N LEU A 21 6.61 -8.00 -11.74
CA LEU A 21 6.79 -7.72 -13.17
C LEU A 21 8.26 -7.79 -13.61
N TYR A 22 9.14 -7.09 -12.91
CA TYR A 22 10.50 -6.85 -13.39
C TYR A 22 11.31 -8.14 -13.46
N LYS A 23 11.30 -8.96 -12.40
CA LYS A 23 11.97 -10.25 -12.40
C LYS A 23 11.31 -11.26 -13.35
N TYR A 24 9.99 -11.18 -13.52
CA TYR A 24 9.26 -11.98 -14.49
C TYR A 24 9.78 -11.78 -15.91
N VAL A 25 9.97 -10.51 -16.31
CA VAL A 25 10.46 -10.13 -17.64
C VAL A 25 11.96 -10.38 -17.81
N GLN A 26 12.76 -10.28 -16.74
CA GLN A 26 14.19 -10.61 -16.76
C GLN A 26 14.49 -12.10 -16.91
N SER A 27 13.48 -12.97 -16.90
CA SER A 27 13.71 -14.40 -17.10
C SER A 27 14.31 -14.67 -18.48
N PRO A 28 15.33 -15.54 -18.61
CA PRO A 28 15.92 -15.87 -19.91
C PRO A 28 14.95 -16.48 -20.92
N ASP A 29 13.84 -17.05 -20.43
CA ASP A 29 12.79 -17.66 -21.26
C ASP A 29 11.54 -16.77 -21.42
N PHE A 30 11.63 -15.49 -21.03
CA PHE A 30 10.55 -14.53 -21.25
C PHE A 30 10.23 -14.37 -22.74
N GLN A 31 8.95 -14.41 -23.09
CA GLN A 31 8.47 -14.27 -24.48
C GLN A 31 7.17 -13.50 -24.53
N ILE A 32 7.05 -12.58 -25.49
CA ILE A 32 5.76 -12.04 -25.93
C ILE A 32 5.13 -13.07 -26.87
N LEU A 33 3.92 -13.49 -26.54
CA LEU A 33 3.17 -14.55 -27.21
C LEU A 33 2.19 -14.00 -28.24
N LEU A 34 1.38 -13.04 -27.80
CA LEU A 34 0.35 -12.37 -28.58
C LEU A 34 0.48 -10.87 -28.38
N PHE A 35 0.15 -10.11 -29.41
CA PHE A 35 0.10 -8.65 -29.37
C PHE A 35 -1.19 -8.19 -30.03
N ALA A 36 -2.13 -7.68 -29.21
CA ALA A 36 -3.36 -7.07 -29.68
C ALA A 36 -3.21 -5.54 -29.70
N TYR A 37 -3.73 -4.89 -30.73
CA TYR A 37 -3.72 -3.42 -30.79
C TYR A 37 -4.90 -2.82 -31.53
N SER A 38 -5.25 -1.58 -31.18
CA SER A 38 -6.22 -0.77 -31.89
C SER A 38 -5.72 0.66 -32.09
N TRP A 39 -5.99 1.19 -33.28
CA TRP A 39 -5.73 2.57 -33.63
C TRP A 39 -6.99 3.42 -33.44
N ASP A 40 -6.86 4.48 -32.65
CA ASP A 40 -7.87 5.55 -32.54
C ASP A 40 -9.30 5.01 -32.26
N GLY A 41 -9.42 3.95 -31.45
CA GLY A 41 -10.70 3.31 -31.10
C GLY A 41 -11.30 2.41 -32.18
N GLY A 42 -10.54 2.10 -33.23
CA GLY A 42 -10.94 1.24 -34.34
C GLY A 42 -10.96 -0.26 -34.01
N PRO A 43 -11.13 -1.12 -35.03
CA PRO A 43 -11.06 -2.57 -34.86
C PRO A 43 -9.72 -3.01 -34.25
N VAL A 44 -9.79 -3.99 -33.35
CA VAL A 44 -8.61 -4.57 -32.72
C VAL A 44 -8.00 -5.61 -33.65
N ASN A 45 -6.70 -5.48 -33.91
CA ASN A 45 -5.88 -6.45 -34.64
C ASN A 45 -5.13 -7.33 -33.65
N ILE A 46 -4.86 -8.58 -34.02
CA ILE A 46 -4.09 -9.54 -33.22
C ILE A 46 -2.90 -10.04 -34.04
N ILE A 47 -1.73 -10.11 -33.41
CA ILE A 47 -0.50 -10.65 -33.98
C ILE A 47 -0.06 -11.87 -33.15
N ASP A 48 0.09 -13.01 -33.82
CA ASP A 48 0.48 -14.30 -33.24
C ASP A 48 2.01 -14.48 -33.26
N VAL A 49 2.68 -13.70 -32.41
CA VAL A 49 4.16 -13.67 -32.31
C VAL A 49 4.72 -15.07 -32.01
N ALA A 50 4.05 -15.86 -31.18
CA ALA A 50 4.44 -17.22 -30.84
C ALA A 50 4.36 -18.22 -32.02
N GLN A 51 3.67 -17.85 -33.11
CA GLN A 51 3.61 -18.61 -34.36
C GLN A 51 4.42 -17.97 -35.50
N GLY A 52 5.24 -16.96 -35.20
CA GLY A 52 6.17 -16.35 -36.15
C GLY A 52 5.61 -15.17 -36.93
N GLU A 53 4.46 -14.62 -36.55
CA GLU A 53 3.99 -13.34 -37.08
C GLU A 53 4.83 -12.18 -36.54
N TYR A 54 4.98 -11.13 -37.33
CA TYR A 54 5.76 -9.95 -36.98
C TYR A 54 4.83 -8.78 -36.66
N ILE A 55 5.18 -7.99 -35.64
CA ILE A 55 4.49 -6.73 -35.35
C ILE A 55 4.73 -5.78 -36.53
N PRO A 56 3.67 -5.19 -37.13
CA PRO A 56 3.81 -4.27 -38.25
C PRO A 56 4.76 -3.10 -37.96
N MET A 57 5.55 -2.70 -38.95
CA MET A 57 6.59 -1.68 -38.76
C MET A 57 6.03 -0.33 -38.32
N ASP A 58 4.86 0.05 -38.84
CA ASP A 58 4.16 1.28 -38.45
C ASP A 58 3.73 1.26 -36.97
N VAL A 59 3.39 0.09 -36.42
CA VAL A 59 3.11 -0.09 -34.99
C VAL A 59 4.40 -0.03 -34.17
N VAL A 60 5.50 -0.61 -34.65
CA VAL A 60 6.82 -0.53 -34.00
C VAL A 60 7.31 0.93 -33.94
N ASP A 61 7.25 1.66 -35.05
CA ASP A 61 7.63 3.07 -35.14
C ASP A 61 6.80 3.93 -34.17
N ALA A 62 5.51 3.62 -34.03
CA ALA A 62 4.60 4.31 -33.13
C ALA A 62 4.92 4.14 -31.63
N LEU A 63 5.63 3.07 -31.24
CA LEU A 63 6.06 2.89 -29.85
C LEU A 63 7.02 4.00 -29.40
N ALA A 64 7.82 4.54 -30.31
CA ALA A 64 8.77 5.63 -30.07
C ALA A 64 8.26 7.02 -30.49
N ASP A 65 7.26 7.10 -31.39
CA ASP A 65 6.76 8.37 -31.94
C ASP A 65 6.13 9.27 -30.84
N PRO A 66 6.64 10.51 -30.64
CA PRO A 66 6.06 11.48 -29.70
C PRO A 66 4.65 11.95 -30.04
N ASN A 67 4.16 11.69 -31.25
CA ASN A 67 2.80 12.03 -31.67
C ASN A 67 1.79 10.90 -31.41
N VAL A 68 2.22 9.78 -30.81
CA VAL A 68 1.37 8.63 -30.47
C VAL A 68 1.34 8.40 -28.96
N ILE A 69 0.14 8.45 -28.39
CA ILE A 69 -0.13 8.04 -27.01
C ILE A 69 -0.47 6.55 -26.98
N LYS A 70 0.22 5.79 -26.14
CA LYS A 70 -0.05 4.38 -25.89
C LYS A 70 -1.00 4.22 -24.72
N HIS A 71 -1.93 3.29 -24.81
CA HIS A 71 -2.87 2.94 -23.76
C HIS A 71 -2.76 1.46 -23.46
N ALA A 72 -2.79 1.12 -22.18
CA ALA A 72 -2.91 -0.26 -21.73
C ALA A 72 -3.55 -0.34 -20.34
N TYR A 73 -4.32 -1.40 -20.10
CA TYR A 73 -4.85 -1.68 -18.77
C TYR A 73 -3.74 -2.22 -17.86
N ASN A 74 -3.29 -1.41 -16.90
CA ASN A 74 -2.07 -1.67 -16.12
C ASN A 74 -0.79 -1.55 -16.98
N ALA A 75 -0.74 -0.44 -17.74
CA ALA A 75 0.34 -0.03 -18.63
C ALA A 75 1.80 -0.26 -18.20
N PRO A 76 2.20 -0.23 -16.91
CA PRO A 76 3.59 -0.56 -16.56
C PRO A 76 4.02 -1.94 -17.05
N PHE A 77 3.08 -2.89 -17.16
CA PHE A 77 3.36 -4.23 -17.66
C PHE A 77 3.75 -4.21 -19.14
N GLU A 78 2.89 -3.66 -20.00
CA GLU A 78 3.09 -3.56 -21.44
C GLU A 78 4.34 -2.72 -21.75
N TRP A 79 4.47 -1.57 -21.08
CA TRP A 79 5.63 -0.69 -21.21
C TRP A 79 6.95 -1.41 -20.94
N TYR A 80 7.06 -2.13 -19.81
CA TYR A 80 8.32 -2.78 -19.44
C TYR A 80 8.63 -3.99 -20.34
N CYS A 81 7.61 -4.79 -20.67
CA CYS A 81 7.73 -5.92 -21.58
C CYS A 81 8.20 -5.47 -22.98
N LEU A 82 7.58 -4.45 -23.56
CA LEU A 82 7.92 -3.97 -24.90
C LEU A 82 9.30 -3.31 -24.95
N ASN A 83 9.71 -2.61 -23.88
CA ASN A 83 11.05 -2.03 -23.77
C ASN A 83 12.19 -3.05 -23.70
N THR A 84 11.90 -4.35 -23.64
CA THR A 84 12.92 -5.39 -23.85
C THR A 84 13.38 -5.49 -25.30
N ALA A 85 12.55 -5.08 -26.26
CA ALA A 85 12.81 -5.20 -27.70
C ALA A 85 12.69 -3.87 -28.46
N PHE A 86 11.83 -2.96 -28.00
CA PHE A 86 11.49 -1.71 -28.69
C PHE A 86 11.54 -0.53 -27.72
N TYR A 87 12.25 0.53 -28.08
CA TYR A 87 12.26 1.75 -27.28
C TYR A 87 10.86 2.37 -27.23
N SER A 88 10.29 2.51 -26.03
CA SER A 88 9.01 3.20 -25.82
C SER A 88 9.06 4.11 -24.59
N PRO A 89 9.07 5.45 -24.78
CA PRO A 89 9.11 6.42 -23.69
C PRO A 89 7.91 6.32 -22.75
N LEU A 90 8.16 6.30 -21.44
CA LEU A 90 7.14 6.14 -20.39
C LEU A 90 6.09 7.25 -20.42
N GLU A 91 6.49 8.48 -20.72
CA GLU A 91 5.65 9.69 -20.70
C GLU A 91 4.52 9.64 -21.74
N GLN A 92 4.68 8.78 -22.75
CA GLN A 92 3.72 8.55 -23.82
C GLN A 92 2.68 7.47 -23.47
N TRP A 93 2.73 6.88 -22.26
CA TRP A 93 1.78 5.86 -21.82
C TRP A 93 0.67 6.43 -20.96
N ARG A 94 -0.54 5.88 -21.12
CA ARG A 94 -1.71 6.10 -20.28
C ARG A 94 -2.19 4.77 -19.75
N CYS A 95 -2.56 4.77 -18.46
CA CYS A 95 -2.96 3.58 -17.75
C CYS A 95 -4.45 3.63 -17.45
N THR A 96 -5.23 2.78 -18.12
CA THR A 96 -6.69 2.74 -17.95
C THR A 96 -7.09 2.28 -16.55
N GLN A 97 -6.25 1.45 -15.89
CA GLN A 97 -6.42 1.13 -14.47
C GLN A 97 -6.29 2.36 -13.57
N LEU A 98 -5.32 3.24 -13.84
CA LEU A 98 -5.17 4.50 -13.11
C LEU A 98 -6.41 5.37 -13.30
N HIS A 99 -6.91 5.50 -14.54
CA HIS A 99 -8.12 6.28 -14.80
C HIS A 99 -9.32 5.81 -13.97
N GLY A 100 -9.56 4.50 -13.93
CA GLY A 100 -10.59 3.91 -13.08
C GLY A 100 -10.36 4.17 -11.59
N LEU A 101 -9.13 3.98 -11.10
CA LEU A 101 -8.78 4.22 -9.70
C LEU A 101 -8.92 5.70 -9.29
N TYR A 102 -8.55 6.62 -10.17
CA TYR A 102 -8.69 8.06 -9.99
C TYR A 102 -10.17 8.44 -9.79
N CYS A 103 -11.06 7.87 -10.60
CA CYS A 103 -12.51 8.04 -10.51
C CYS A 103 -13.16 7.19 -9.38
N GLY A 104 -12.38 6.61 -8.47
CA GLY A 104 -12.88 5.91 -7.29
C GLY A 104 -13.37 4.48 -7.52
N TYR A 105 -13.16 3.90 -8.72
CA TYR A 105 -13.49 2.51 -9.04
C TYR A 105 -12.46 1.52 -8.46
N THR A 106 -12.74 0.23 -8.64
CA THR A 106 -11.85 -0.87 -8.26
C THR A 106 -10.74 -1.10 -9.30
N ALA A 107 -9.62 -1.69 -8.88
CA ALA A 107 -8.62 -2.25 -9.76
C ALA A 107 -9.07 -3.61 -10.34
N GLY A 108 -8.46 -4.00 -11.47
CA GLY A 108 -8.70 -5.24 -12.21
C GLY A 108 -9.73 -5.07 -13.33
N LEU A 109 -9.34 -5.34 -14.58
CA LEU A 109 -10.11 -5.02 -15.80
C LEU A 109 -11.56 -5.51 -15.74
N ALA A 110 -11.76 -6.79 -15.41
CA ALA A 110 -13.11 -7.37 -15.27
C ALA A 110 -13.92 -6.73 -14.13
N ALA A 111 -13.30 -6.47 -12.98
CA ALA A 111 -13.97 -5.89 -11.84
C ALA A 111 -14.37 -4.43 -12.09
N THR A 112 -13.49 -3.65 -12.74
CA THR A 112 -13.78 -2.28 -13.18
C THR A 112 -14.91 -2.26 -14.21
N ALA A 113 -14.88 -3.15 -15.21
CA ALA A 113 -15.92 -3.24 -16.24
C ALA A 113 -17.30 -3.55 -15.64
N VAL A 114 -17.37 -4.47 -14.67
CA VAL A 114 -18.61 -4.77 -13.94
C VAL A 114 -19.05 -3.57 -13.10
N ALA A 115 -18.14 -2.91 -12.39
CA ALA A 115 -18.46 -1.75 -11.56
C ALA A 115 -19.01 -0.58 -12.40
N LEU A 116 -18.46 -0.36 -13.60
CA LEU A 116 -18.94 0.64 -14.57
C LEU A 116 -20.26 0.25 -15.24
N GLY A 117 -20.65 -1.02 -15.17
CA GLY A 117 -21.87 -1.51 -15.81
C GLY A 117 -21.72 -1.67 -17.32
N LEU A 118 -20.54 -2.09 -17.81
CA LEU A 118 -20.35 -2.36 -19.23
C LEU A 118 -21.29 -3.50 -19.69
N PRO A 119 -21.75 -3.51 -20.94
CA PRO A 119 -22.54 -4.64 -21.47
C PRO A 119 -21.66 -5.90 -21.61
N GLU A 120 -22.28 -7.08 -21.65
CA GLU A 120 -21.56 -8.37 -21.58
C GLU A 120 -20.57 -8.59 -22.74
N ASP A 121 -20.92 -8.15 -23.95
CA ASP A 121 -20.08 -8.17 -25.15
C ASP A 121 -18.87 -7.24 -25.08
N LYS A 122 -18.83 -6.32 -24.10
CA LYS A 122 -17.70 -5.41 -23.83
C LYS A 122 -16.97 -5.76 -22.54
N ARG A 123 -17.25 -6.92 -21.94
CA ARG A 123 -16.54 -7.40 -20.74
C ARG A 123 -15.47 -8.41 -21.12
N LYS A 124 -14.48 -8.54 -20.24
CA LYS A 124 -13.45 -9.58 -20.27
C LYS A 124 -14.07 -10.98 -20.24
N MET A 125 -13.53 -11.91 -21.03
CA MET A 125 -14.01 -13.30 -21.06
C MET A 125 -13.67 -14.03 -19.75
N GLY A 126 -14.65 -14.73 -19.16
CA GLY A 126 -14.47 -15.45 -17.90
C GLY A 126 -13.45 -16.60 -17.95
N ILE A 127 -13.17 -17.14 -19.14
CA ILE A 127 -12.22 -18.25 -19.36
C ILE A 127 -10.75 -17.81 -19.29
N GLY A 128 -10.46 -16.52 -19.31
CA GLY A 128 -9.10 -15.97 -19.40
C GLY A 128 -8.11 -16.54 -18.38
N ASN A 129 -8.53 -16.69 -17.13
CA ASN A 129 -7.68 -17.28 -16.07
C ASN A 129 -7.21 -18.71 -16.39
N ALA A 130 -8.04 -19.51 -17.07
CA ALA A 130 -7.66 -20.86 -17.48
C ALA A 130 -6.68 -20.83 -18.66
N LEU A 131 -6.87 -19.91 -19.61
CA LEU A 131 -5.99 -19.73 -20.77
C LEU A 131 -4.61 -19.22 -20.35
N ILE A 132 -4.54 -18.20 -19.49
CA ILE A 132 -3.28 -17.70 -18.90
C ILE A 132 -2.53 -18.84 -18.19
N ARG A 133 -3.22 -19.65 -17.36
CA ARG A 133 -2.59 -20.81 -16.71
C ARG A 133 -2.09 -21.86 -17.69
N THR A 134 -2.70 -21.95 -18.87
CA THR A 134 -2.34 -22.93 -19.88
C THR A 134 -1.09 -22.50 -20.65
N PHE A 135 -1.04 -21.25 -21.12
CA PHE A 135 -0.02 -20.78 -22.07
C PHE A 135 1.05 -19.86 -21.46
N CYS A 136 0.73 -19.11 -20.40
CA CYS A 136 1.61 -18.08 -19.81
C CYS A 136 2.40 -18.59 -18.60
N VAL A 137 2.09 -19.79 -18.10
CA VAL A 137 2.67 -20.37 -16.89
C VAL A 137 3.23 -21.77 -17.20
N PRO A 138 4.39 -22.16 -16.63
CA PRO A 138 4.90 -23.52 -16.75
C PRO A 138 3.89 -24.57 -16.28
N CYS A 139 3.90 -25.72 -16.94
CA CYS A 139 3.08 -26.87 -16.53
C CYS A 139 3.95 -27.95 -15.88
N LYS A 140 3.37 -28.68 -14.92
CA LYS A 140 4.06 -29.79 -14.27
C LYS A 140 4.25 -30.93 -15.29
N PRO A 141 5.46 -31.51 -15.41
CA PRO A 141 5.67 -32.71 -16.22
C PRO A 141 4.85 -33.88 -15.69
N THR A 142 4.11 -34.53 -16.58
CA THR A 142 3.32 -35.72 -16.28
C THR A 142 3.37 -36.70 -17.45
N ALA A 143 3.07 -37.97 -17.21
CA ALA A 143 2.97 -38.93 -18.32
C ALA A 143 1.89 -38.51 -19.34
N LYS A 144 0.78 -37.91 -18.88
CA LYS A 144 -0.34 -37.50 -19.73
C LYS A 144 -0.01 -36.36 -20.70
N ASN A 145 0.92 -35.47 -20.35
CA ASN A 145 1.32 -34.35 -21.20
C ASN A 145 2.67 -34.58 -21.89
N GLY A 146 3.15 -35.84 -21.95
CA GLY A 146 4.42 -36.19 -22.59
C GLY A 146 5.64 -35.62 -21.87
N GLN A 147 5.57 -35.46 -20.53
CA GLN A 147 6.62 -34.85 -19.71
C GLN A 147 6.99 -33.41 -20.09
N ARG A 148 6.11 -32.71 -20.82
CA ARG A 148 6.35 -31.31 -21.19
C ARG A 148 6.31 -30.41 -19.96
N THR A 149 7.14 -29.36 -19.99
CA THR A 149 7.21 -28.31 -18.96
C THR A 149 6.44 -27.04 -19.35
N ARG A 150 5.97 -26.95 -20.60
CA ARG A 150 5.22 -25.81 -21.14
C ARG A 150 4.19 -26.27 -22.18
N THR A 151 3.04 -25.59 -22.21
CA THR A 151 2.07 -25.75 -23.30
C THR A 151 2.38 -24.75 -24.41
N LEU A 152 2.43 -25.22 -25.66
CA LEU A 152 2.69 -24.43 -26.86
C LEU A 152 1.40 -24.37 -27.68
N PRO A 153 1.25 -23.44 -28.63
CA PRO A 153 0.02 -23.30 -29.40
C PRO A 153 -0.46 -24.59 -30.06
N HIS A 154 0.46 -25.36 -30.67
CA HIS A 154 0.14 -26.63 -31.32
C HIS A 154 -0.30 -27.75 -30.37
N HIS A 155 -0.04 -27.63 -29.07
CA HIS A 155 -0.50 -28.61 -28.08
C HIS A 155 -2.01 -28.48 -27.80
N GLU A 156 -2.58 -27.29 -27.93
CA GLU A 156 -3.96 -26.96 -27.58
C GLU A 156 -4.55 -25.91 -28.56
N PRO A 157 -4.67 -26.23 -29.86
CA PRO A 157 -4.96 -25.25 -30.91
C PRO A 157 -6.30 -24.52 -30.73
N ASP A 158 -7.35 -25.21 -30.28
CA ASP A 158 -8.65 -24.59 -30.03
C ASP A 158 -8.60 -23.59 -28.88
N LYS A 159 -7.85 -23.92 -27.81
CA LYS A 159 -7.63 -22.99 -26.69
C LYS A 159 -6.75 -21.82 -27.11
N TRP A 160 -5.82 -22.03 -28.03
CA TRP A 160 -4.98 -20.96 -28.57
C TRP A 160 -5.82 -19.95 -29.36
N ARG A 161 -6.76 -20.41 -30.19
CA ARG A 161 -7.72 -19.53 -30.87
C ARG A 161 -8.54 -18.71 -29.88
N LEU A 162 -9.10 -19.35 -28.84
CA LEU A 162 -9.81 -18.66 -27.77
C LEU A 162 -8.92 -17.66 -27.01
N PHE A 163 -7.62 -17.92 -26.93
CA PHE A 163 -6.67 -17.04 -26.26
C PHE A 163 -6.39 -15.78 -27.09
N LYS A 164 -6.40 -15.88 -28.42
CA LYS A 164 -6.40 -14.72 -29.31
C LYS A 164 -7.65 -13.88 -29.16
N ASP A 165 -8.83 -14.50 -29.16
CA ASP A 165 -10.11 -13.80 -28.94
C ASP A 165 -10.13 -13.08 -27.58
N TYR A 166 -9.55 -13.72 -26.56
CA TYR A 166 -9.41 -13.15 -25.22
C TYR A 166 -8.51 -11.91 -25.19
N CYS A 167 -7.33 -11.95 -25.81
CA CYS A 167 -6.42 -10.81 -25.88
C CYS A 167 -7.05 -9.63 -26.65
N ILE A 168 -7.78 -9.92 -27.74
CA ILE A 168 -8.59 -8.92 -28.46
C ILE A 168 -9.64 -8.28 -27.53
N GLN A 169 -10.37 -9.11 -26.78
CA GLN A 169 -11.45 -8.66 -25.92
C GLN A 169 -10.96 -7.78 -24.76
N ASP A 170 -9.74 -8.01 -24.27
CA ASP A 170 -9.14 -7.17 -23.23
C ASP A 170 -8.90 -5.73 -23.75
N VAL A 171 -8.40 -5.54 -24.98
CA VAL A 171 -8.32 -4.22 -25.62
C VAL A 171 -9.69 -3.57 -25.81
N VAL A 172 -10.70 -4.34 -26.25
CA VAL A 172 -12.08 -3.83 -26.39
C VAL A 172 -12.63 -3.35 -25.04
N THR A 173 -12.43 -4.14 -23.98
CA THR A 173 -12.90 -3.82 -22.64
C THR A 173 -12.20 -2.57 -22.12
N GLU A 174 -10.88 -2.46 -22.32
CA GLU A 174 -10.10 -1.29 -21.93
C GLU A 174 -10.60 0.00 -22.59
N MET A 175 -10.72 0.01 -23.93
CA MET A 175 -11.17 1.18 -24.67
C MET A 175 -12.57 1.63 -24.23
N GLU A 176 -13.47 0.68 -23.91
CA GLU A 176 -14.80 1.03 -23.40
C GLU A 176 -14.72 1.63 -21.98
N ILE A 177 -13.80 1.18 -21.11
CA ILE A 177 -13.57 1.83 -19.80
C ILE A 177 -13.09 3.27 -20.00
N GLU A 178 -12.09 3.49 -20.85
CA GLU A 178 -11.58 4.83 -21.15
C GLU A 178 -12.70 5.73 -21.69
N ARG A 179 -13.48 5.24 -22.67
CA ARG A 179 -14.62 5.95 -23.24
C ARG A 179 -15.65 6.35 -22.17
N ARG A 180 -15.99 5.43 -21.26
CA ARG A 180 -16.95 5.68 -20.17
C ARG A 180 -16.47 6.72 -19.17
N LEU A 181 -15.16 6.89 -19.03
CA LEU A 181 -14.55 7.83 -18.09
C LEU A 181 -14.01 9.10 -18.77
N SER A 182 -14.23 9.26 -20.08
CA SER A 182 -13.66 10.35 -20.90
C SER A 182 -14.01 11.76 -20.42
N SER A 183 -15.19 11.95 -19.83
CA SER A 183 -15.60 13.23 -19.22
C SER A 183 -14.87 13.56 -17.90
N PHE A 184 -14.13 12.59 -17.34
CA PHE A 184 -13.42 12.71 -16.07
C PHE A 184 -11.95 12.31 -16.24
N PRO A 185 -11.16 13.03 -17.08
CA PRO A 185 -9.80 12.63 -17.40
C PRO A 185 -8.88 12.70 -16.17
N VAL A 186 -7.84 11.86 -16.17
CA VAL A 186 -6.75 11.95 -15.19
C VAL A 186 -6.01 13.27 -15.40
N PRO A 187 -5.86 14.13 -14.37
CA PRO A 187 -5.15 15.39 -14.50
C PRO A 187 -3.67 15.18 -14.87
N ALA A 188 -3.10 16.14 -15.62
CA ALA A 188 -1.70 16.08 -16.03
C ALA A 188 -0.71 15.93 -14.85
N GLN A 189 -1.00 16.55 -13.70
CA GLN A 189 -0.18 16.38 -12.51
C GLN A 189 -0.20 14.94 -11.98
N GLU A 190 -1.35 14.29 -11.96
CA GLU A 190 -1.48 12.89 -11.52
C GLU A 190 -0.82 11.93 -12.50
N GLN A 191 -0.90 12.22 -13.80
CA GLN A 191 -0.18 11.49 -14.83
C GLN A 191 1.35 11.60 -14.63
N ARG A 192 1.89 12.81 -14.39
CA ARG A 192 3.33 12.98 -14.10
C ARG A 192 3.75 12.29 -12.81
N LEU A 193 2.88 12.28 -11.80
CA LEU A 193 3.18 11.58 -10.55
C LEU A 193 3.19 10.05 -10.75
N TRP A 194 2.30 9.52 -11.60
CA TRP A 194 2.32 8.12 -12.01
C TRP A 194 3.62 7.77 -12.75
N GLU A 195 4.14 8.67 -13.60
CA GLU A 195 5.44 8.50 -14.27
C GLU A 195 6.59 8.44 -13.26
N ILE A 196 6.61 9.32 -12.25
CA ILE A 196 7.58 9.27 -11.15
C ILE A 196 7.48 7.94 -10.39
N ASP A 197 6.27 7.49 -10.06
CA ASP A 197 6.05 6.19 -9.41
C ASP A 197 6.61 5.03 -10.26
N GLN A 198 6.38 5.04 -11.58
CA GLN A 198 6.90 4.00 -12.46
C GLN A 198 8.43 4.03 -12.52
N ARG A 199 9.05 5.21 -12.56
CA ARG A 199 10.52 5.35 -12.47
C ARG A 199 11.07 4.84 -11.13
N ILE A 200 10.41 5.16 -10.01
CA ILE A 200 10.78 4.64 -8.68
C ILE A 200 10.68 3.11 -8.68
N ASN A 201 9.58 2.55 -9.17
CA ASN A 201 9.36 1.11 -9.22
C ASN A 201 10.36 0.39 -10.13
N ALA A 202 10.68 0.96 -11.30
CA ALA A 202 11.64 0.41 -12.25
C ALA A 202 13.09 0.53 -11.77
N ARG A 203 13.41 1.56 -10.98
CA ARG A 203 14.69 1.68 -10.28
C ARG A 203 14.79 0.64 -9.17
N GLY A 204 13.77 0.54 -8.32
CA GLY A 204 13.77 -0.34 -7.15
C GLY A 204 14.82 0.05 -6.10
N VAL A 205 15.07 -0.82 -5.14
CA VAL A 205 16.04 -0.64 -4.03
C VAL A 205 16.98 -1.85 -3.96
N ALA A 206 18.26 -1.62 -3.67
CA ALA A 206 19.24 -2.71 -3.52
C ALA A 206 19.01 -3.49 -2.22
N VAL A 207 19.33 -4.78 -2.24
CA VAL A 207 19.22 -5.65 -1.06
C VAL A 207 20.50 -6.44 -0.78
N ASP A 208 20.76 -6.64 0.51
CA ASP A 208 21.86 -7.47 1.01
C ASP A 208 21.47 -8.95 0.91
N GLN A 209 21.86 -9.60 -0.19
CA GLN A 209 21.52 -11.00 -0.45
C GLN A 209 22.13 -11.95 0.57
N GLN A 210 23.34 -11.66 1.07
CA GLN A 210 23.96 -12.47 2.14
C GLN A 210 23.15 -12.40 3.43
N MET A 211 22.59 -11.23 3.75
CA MET A 211 21.72 -11.08 4.90
C MET A 211 20.41 -11.84 4.72
N ILE A 212 19.80 -11.79 3.53
CA ILE A 212 18.56 -12.54 3.22
C ILE A 212 18.80 -14.05 3.35
N ASP A 213 19.87 -14.57 2.73
CA ASP A 213 20.20 -16.00 2.77
C ASP A 213 20.60 -16.46 4.18
N GLY A 214 21.35 -15.62 4.90
CA GLY A 214 21.68 -15.84 6.30
C GLY A 214 20.44 -15.92 7.19
N ALA A 215 19.49 -14.99 7.02
CA ALA A 215 18.26 -14.95 7.80
C ALA A 215 17.39 -16.18 7.55
N LEU A 216 17.25 -16.61 6.29
CA LEU A 216 16.49 -17.81 5.93
C LEU A 216 17.13 -19.08 6.50
N HIS A 217 18.46 -19.17 6.49
CA HIS A 217 19.18 -20.28 7.09
C HIS A 217 19.02 -20.34 8.62
N CYS A 218 19.20 -19.21 9.30
CA CYS A 218 19.02 -19.14 10.76
C CYS A 218 17.59 -19.50 11.16
N ASP A 219 16.61 -19.02 10.40
CA ASP A 219 15.19 -19.33 10.65
C ASP A 219 14.88 -20.82 10.46
N GLU A 220 15.39 -21.45 9.41
CA GLU A 220 15.16 -22.88 9.14
C GLU A 220 15.73 -23.76 10.27
N LEU A 221 16.93 -23.45 10.73
CA LEU A 221 17.60 -24.17 11.82
C LEU A 221 16.81 -24.03 13.13
N VAL A 222 16.50 -22.79 13.53
CA VAL A 222 15.76 -22.52 14.77
C VAL A 222 14.33 -23.05 14.72
N SER A 223 13.65 -22.92 13.58
CA SER A 223 12.30 -23.47 13.40
C SER A 223 12.28 -24.99 13.54
N THR A 224 13.34 -25.67 13.09
CA THR A 224 13.48 -27.13 13.20
C THR A 224 13.68 -27.55 14.65
N GLU A 225 14.58 -26.89 15.38
CA GLU A 225 14.82 -27.12 16.81
C GLU A 225 13.57 -26.87 17.66
N LEU A 226 12.94 -25.71 17.49
CA LEU A 226 11.72 -25.35 18.21
C LEU A 226 10.56 -26.31 17.90
N THR A 227 10.44 -26.76 16.65
CA THR A 227 9.41 -27.76 16.29
C THR A 227 9.69 -29.09 16.99
N ALA A 228 10.96 -29.54 17.04
CA ALA A 228 11.34 -30.77 17.75
C ALA A 228 11.08 -30.65 19.27
N GLU A 229 11.42 -29.51 19.88
CA GLU A 229 11.13 -29.22 21.29
C GLU A 229 9.62 -29.24 21.57
N ALA A 230 8.81 -28.62 20.71
CA ALA A 230 7.36 -28.62 20.85
C ALA A 230 6.77 -30.03 20.73
N ILE A 231 7.28 -30.88 19.82
CA ILE A 231 6.88 -32.29 19.72
C ILE A 231 7.23 -33.02 21.02
N GLN A 232 8.43 -32.83 21.56
CA GLN A 232 8.87 -33.49 22.80
C GLN A 232 8.02 -33.08 24.00
N LEU A 233 7.64 -31.81 24.13
CA LEU A 233 6.86 -31.30 25.25
C LEU A 233 5.37 -31.66 25.17
N SER A 234 4.80 -31.63 23.97
CA SER A 234 3.37 -31.84 23.75
C SER A 234 2.98 -33.29 23.41
N GLY A 235 3.92 -34.08 22.90
CA GLY A 235 3.63 -35.41 22.34
C GLY A 235 2.84 -35.37 21.03
N LEU A 236 2.62 -34.19 20.43
CA LEU A 236 1.91 -34.04 19.16
C LEU A 236 2.84 -34.29 17.98
N ASP A 237 2.41 -35.10 17.01
CA ASP A 237 3.14 -35.28 15.73
C ASP A 237 3.25 -33.97 14.93
N ASN A 238 2.26 -33.09 15.06
CA ASN A 238 2.21 -31.80 14.37
C ASN A 238 1.79 -30.66 15.31
N PRO A 239 2.73 -30.07 16.08
CA PRO A 239 2.44 -28.96 16.98
C PRO A 239 2.04 -27.67 16.24
N LYS A 240 2.12 -27.62 14.90
CA LYS A 240 1.66 -26.48 14.08
C LYS A 240 0.15 -26.51 13.82
N SER A 241 -0.50 -27.65 14.03
CA SER A 241 -1.94 -27.78 13.85
C SER A 241 -2.69 -27.08 14.98
N VAL A 242 -3.36 -25.96 14.66
CA VAL A 242 -4.12 -25.17 15.63
C VAL A 242 -5.12 -26.03 16.40
N LYS A 243 -5.83 -26.92 15.70
CA LYS A 243 -6.83 -27.81 16.31
C LYS A 243 -6.21 -28.79 17.30
N GLN A 244 -5.09 -29.43 16.92
CA GLN A 244 -4.42 -30.40 17.81
C GLN A 244 -3.80 -29.70 19.01
N LEU A 245 -3.16 -28.56 18.79
CA LEU A 245 -2.52 -27.80 19.85
C LEU A 245 -3.54 -27.21 20.84
N MET A 246 -4.68 -26.70 20.36
CA MET A 246 -5.76 -26.23 21.26
C MET A 246 -6.31 -27.36 22.12
N ALA A 247 -6.57 -28.54 21.53
CA ALA A 247 -7.08 -29.69 22.30
C ALA A 247 -6.09 -30.12 23.40
N TRP A 248 -4.80 -30.20 23.07
CA TRP A 248 -3.75 -30.53 24.04
C TRP A 248 -3.62 -29.46 25.13
N LEU A 249 -3.65 -28.18 24.77
CA LEU A 249 -3.58 -27.08 25.75
C LEU A 249 -4.77 -27.10 26.69
N THR A 250 -5.99 -27.30 26.18
CA THR A 250 -7.20 -27.38 27.01
C THR A 250 -7.11 -28.53 28.02
N GLU A 251 -6.59 -29.69 27.60
CA GLU A 251 -6.38 -30.83 28.50
C GLU A 251 -5.29 -30.53 29.55
N GLU A 252 -4.19 -29.91 29.13
CA GLU A 252 -3.03 -29.64 30.00
C GLU A 252 -3.29 -28.55 31.04
N ILE A 253 -4.04 -27.51 30.67
CA ILE A 253 -4.32 -26.34 31.51
C ILE A 253 -5.59 -26.58 32.35
N GLY A 254 -6.46 -27.49 31.91
CA GLY A 254 -7.76 -27.71 32.54
C GLY A 254 -8.80 -26.61 32.28
N GLU A 255 -8.50 -25.69 31.34
CA GLU A 255 -9.37 -24.58 30.94
C GLU A 255 -9.50 -24.56 29.41
N GLU A 256 -10.68 -24.19 28.91
CA GLU A 256 -10.94 -24.13 27.47
C GLU A 256 -10.13 -23.00 26.81
N VAL A 257 -9.33 -23.34 25.80
CA VAL A 257 -8.60 -22.36 24.98
C VAL A 257 -9.42 -22.04 23.73
N ASP A 258 -10.01 -20.85 23.67
CA ASP A 258 -10.89 -20.42 22.57
C ASP A 258 -10.19 -20.31 21.21
N ASN A 259 -8.96 -19.79 21.21
CA ASN A 259 -8.17 -19.58 20.00
C ASN A 259 -6.68 -19.39 20.30
N LEU A 260 -5.84 -19.55 19.28
CA LEU A 260 -4.40 -19.30 19.35
C LEU A 260 -3.98 -18.05 18.59
N GLN A 261 -4.81 -17.00 18.62
CA GLN A 261 -4.43 -15.70 18.08
C GLN A 261 -3.39 -15.04 18.97
N LYS A 262 -2.58 -14.13 18.40
CA LYS A 262 -1.45 -13.49 19.09
C LYS A 262 -1.82 -12.92 20.46
N GLY A 263 -2.91 -12.15 20.55
CA GLY A 263 -3.35 -11.54 21.81
C GLY A 263 -3.76 -12.57 22.86
N THR A 264 -4.43 -13.65 22.46
CA THR A 264 -4.84 -14.74 23.36
C THR A 264 -3.62 -15.51 23.86
N VAL A 265 -2.68 -15.86 22.97
CA VAL A 265 -1.44 -16.56 23.35
C VAL A 265 -0.61 -15.74 24.35
N THR A 266 -0.44 -14.43 24.12
CA THR A 266 0.27 -13.57 25.07
C THR A 266 -0.40 -13.54 26.44
N LYS A 267 -1.73 -13.34 26.50
CA LYS A 267 -2.49 -13.34 27.76
C LYS A 267 -2.42 -14.68 28.51
N LEU A 268 -2.37 -15.80 27.79
CA LEU A 268 -2.22 -17.13 28.39
C LEU A 268 -0.82 -17.30 28.99
N ILE A 269 0.23 -16.94 28.25
CA ILE A 269 1.61 -16.98 28.74
C ILE A 269 1.78 -16.14 30.02
N ASP A 270 1.21 -14.93 30.05
CA ASP A 270 1.34 -14.00 31.19
C ASP A 270 0.63 -14.51 32.47
N LYS A 271 -0.39 -15.36 32.32
CA LYS A 271 -1.17 -15.92 33.44
C LYS A 271 -0.66 -17.27 33.92
N MET A 272 0.25 -17.90 33.18
CA MET A 272 0.73 -19.26 33.48
C MET A 272 2.04 -19.25 34.25
N ASP A 273 2.09 -20.15 35.23
CA ASP A 273 3.34 -20.54 35.87
C ASP A 273 4.26 -21.28 34.87
N GLU A 274 5.54 -21.36 35.21
CA GLU A 274 6.53 -22.09 34.41
C GLU A 274 6.14 -23.57 34.26
N GLY A 275 6.13 -24.07 33.03
CA GLY A 275 5.70 -25.43 32.73
C GLY A 275 5.67 -25.73 31.24
N ARG A 276 5.35 -26.98 30.89
CA ARG A 276 5.35 -27.44 29.49
C ARG A 276 4.34 -26.69 28.63
N ALA A 277 3.16 -26.37 29.16
CA ALA A 277 2.13 -25.60 28.46
C ALA A 277 2.63 -24.19 28.07
N LYS A 278 3.20 -23.47 29.06
CA LYS A 278 3.78 -22.15 28.85
C LYS A 278 4.89 -22.19 27.79
N ARG A 279 5.83 -23.13 27.93
CA ARG A 279 6.94 -23.27 26.96
C ARG A 279 6.45 -23.58 25.54
N VAL A 280 5.46 -24.45 25.38
CA VAL A 280 4.85 -24.74 24.07
C VAL A 280 4.15 -23.51 23.49
N LEU A 281 3.48 -22.69 24.31
CA LEU A 281 2.89 -21.43 23.88
C LEU A 281 3.94 -20.40 23.43
N GLU A 282 5.08 -20.31 24.13
CA GLU A 282 6.23 -19.48 23.74
C GLU A 282 6.80 -19.93 22.40
N ILE A 283 7.06 -21.23 22.23
CA ILE A 283 7.52 -21.81 20.96
C ILE A 283 6.52 -21.49 19.85
N ARG A 284 5.22 -21.64 20.11
CA ARG A 284 4.16 -21.30 19.14
C ARG A 284 4.21 -19.82 18.76
N GLN A 285 4.45 -18.94 19.73
CA GLN A 285 4.57 -17.50 19.53
C GLN A 285 5.78 -17.19 18.63
N GLU A 286 6.92 -17.83 18.88
CA GLU A 286 8.14 -17.71 18.08
C GLU A 286 7.95 -18.18 16.64
N LEU A 287 7.46 -19.42 16.46
CA LEU A 287 7.18 -20.01 15.14
C LEU A 287 6.08 -19.28 14.36
N SER A 288 5.24 -18.48 15.03
CA SER A 288 4.19 -17.69 14.39
C SER A 288 4.68 -16.40 13.73
N LYS A 289 5.91 -15.96 14.02
CA LYS A 289 6.43 -14.70 13.47
C LYS A 289 6.54 -14.79 11.95
N THR A 290 6.04 -13.75 11.27
CA THR A 290 5.95 -13.69 9.81
C THR A 290 7.22 -13.17 9.14
N SER A 291 8.31 -13.00 9.90
CA SER A 291 9.57 -12.40 9.44
C SER A 291 10.17 -13.15 8.24
N VAL A 292 10.10 -14.48 8.27
CA VAL A 292 10.55 -15.38 7.19
C VAL A 292 9.88 -15.08 5.86
N LYS A 293 8.57 -14.82 5.86
CA LYS A 293 7.81 -14.57 4.63
C LYS A 293 8.31 -13.33 3.90
N LYS A 294 8.82 -12.34 4.64
CA LYS A 294 9.41 -11.13 4.05
C LYS A 294 10.75 -11.43 3.40
N TYR A 295 11.63 -12.19 4.05
CA TYR A 295 12.89 -12.63 3.44
C TYR A 295 12.68 -13.54 2.23
N GLN A 296 11.72 -14.46 2.30
CA GLN A 296 11.33 -15.29 1.14
C GLN A 296 10.83 -14.43 -0.01
N ALA A 297 9.95 -13.45 0.26
CA ALA A 297 9.48 -12.51 -0.77
C ALA A 297 10.62 -11.69 -1.36
N MET A 298 11.61 -11.27 -0.55
CA MET A 298 12.80 -10.57 -1.04
C MET A 298 13.63 -11.46 -1.98
N ARG A 299 13.93 -12.70 -1.57
CA ARG A 299 14.66 -13.68 -2.40
C ARG A 299 13.90 -14.02 -3.69
N GLU A 300 12.57 -14.15 -3.61
CA GLU A 300 11.72 -14.40 -4.77
C GLU A 300 11.68 -13.20 -5.71
N ALA A 301 11.73 -11.96 -5.22
CA ALA A 301 11.58 -10.74 -6.04
C ALA A 301 12.89 -10.06 -6.48
N VAL A 302 14.04 -10.40 -5.89
CA VAL A 302 15.33 -9.81 -6.27
C VAL A 302 15.65 -10.07 -7.74
N CYS A 303 15.93 -9.00 -8.47
CA CYS A 303 16.32 -8.98 -9.87
C CYS A 303 17.81 -9.33 -10.05
N ALA A 304 18.24 -9.53 -11.30
CA ALA A 304 19.60 -9.96 -11.62
C ALA A 304 20.71 -9.01 -11.12
N ASP A 305 20.39 -7.72 -10.95
CA ASP A 305 21.30 -6.69 -10.46
C ASP A 305 21.25 -6.48 -8.93
N GLY A 306 20.62 -7.39 -8.19
CA GLY A 306 20.53 -7.32 -6.73
C GLY A 306 19.52 -6.30 -6.19
N ARG A 307 18.61 -5.80 -7.05
CA ARG A 307 17.56 -4.86 -6.63
C ARG A 307 16.19 -5.52 -6.60
N ILE A 308 15.32 -5.06 -5.70
CA ILE A 308 13.90 -5.39 -5.72
C ILE A 308 13.12 -4.21 -6.30
N ARG A 309 12.26 -4.49 -7.29
CA ARG A 309 11.49 -3.52 -8.07
C ARG A 309 9.99 -3.76 -7.94
N GLY A 310 9.17 -2.78 -8.29
CA GLY A 310 7.70 -2.91 -8.21
C GLY A 310 7.17 -3.02 -6.78
N LEU A 311 7.82 -2.31 -5.84
CA LEU A 311 7.48 -2.35 -4.42
C LEU A 311 6.24 -1.51 -4.05
N LEU A 312 5.80 -0.65 -4.96
CA LEU A 312 4.73 0.31 -4.73
C LEU A 312 3.68 0.18 -5.84
N GLN A 313 2.42 0.43 -5.48
CA GLN A 313 1.33 0.62 -6.42
C GLN A 313 0.77 2.03 -6.26
N PHE A 314 0.86 2.82 -7.31
CA PHE A 314 0.16 4.10 -7.44
C PHE A 314 -1.35 3.92 -7.26
N TYR A 315 -1.99 4.83 -6.52
CA TYR A 315 -3.43 4.77 -6.23
C TYR A 315 -3.91 3.45 -5.57
N GLY A 316 -3.04 2.79 -4.81
CA GLY A 316 -3.38 1.56 -4.09
C GLY A 316 -4.51 1.73 -3.05
N ALA A 317 -4.67 2.93 -2.50
CA ALA A 317 -5.86 3.37 -1.77
C ALA A 317 -6.72 4.25 -2.67
N ASN A 318 -7.70 3.64 -3.35
CA ASN A 318 -8.52 4.29 -4.38
C ASN A 318 -9.20 5.61 -3.93
N ARG A 319 -9.56 5.72 -2.65
CA ARG A 319 -10.27 6.89 -2.12
C ARG A 319 -9.37 8.11 -1.91
N THR A 320 -8.16 7.91 -1.41
CA THR A 320 -7.27 9.00 -1.00
C THR A 320 -6.14 9.25 -2.00
N GLY A 321 -5.89 8.30 -2.90
CA GLY A 321 -4.78 8.32 -3.85
C GLY A 321 -3.45 7.91 -3.24
N ARG A 322 -3.41 7.46 -1.96
CA ARG A 322 -2.19 6.96 -1.33
C ARG A 322 -1.69 5.70 -2.04
N TRP A 323 -0.38 5.57 -2.11
CA TRP A 323 0.30 4.38 -2.60
C TRP A 323 0.10 3.20 -1.65
N ALA A 324 0.14 1.99 -2.20
CA ALA A 324 0.15 0.76 -1.41
C ALA A 324 1.41 -0.07 -1.67
N GLY A 325 1.95 -0.70 -0.63
CA GLY A 325 3.07 -1.63 -0.78
C GLY A 325 2.69 -2.93 -1.53
N ARG A 326 3.61 -3.42 -2.37
CA ARG A 326 3.52 -4.69 -3.11
C ARG A 326 4.74 -5.56 -2.82
N LEU A 327 4.66 -6.83 -3.19
CA LEU A 327 5.69 -7.85 -2.96
C LEU A 327 6.08 -7.94 -1.47
N VAL A 328 7.19 -7.33 -1.07
CA VAL A 328 7.65 -7.28 0.31
C VAL A 328 6.73 -6.44 1.21
N GLN A 329 5.88 -5.57 0.64
CA GLN A 329 5.01 -4.63 1.35
C GLN A 329 5.80 -3.77 2.35
N VAL A 330 6.66 -2.90 1.82
CA VAL A 330 7.57 -2.03 2.60
C VAL A 330 6.89 -1.13 3.62
N GLN A 331 5.60 -0.83 3.43
CA GLN A 331 4.77 -0.07 4.38
C GLN A 331 4.40 -0.84 5.65
N ASN A 332 4.52 -2.17 5.64
CA ASN A 332 4.16 -3.07 6.75
C ASN A 332 5.39 -3.88 7.19
N LEU A 333 6.52 -3.21 7.39
CA LEU A 333 7.73 -3.80 7.97
C LEU A 333 7.71 -3.65 9.51
N PRO A 334 8.09 -4.70 10.27
CA PRO A 334 8.18 -4.63 11.74
C PRO A 334 9.14 -3.55 12.22
N ARG A 335 8.85 -2.86 13.33
CA ARG A 335 9.78 -1.91 13.98
C ARG A 335 11.05 -2.61 14.48
N ASN A 336 12.17 -1.90 14.51
CA ASN A 336 13.40 -2.36 15.17
C ASN A 336 13.59 -1.61 16.49
N TYR A 337 14.17 -2.29 17.48
CA TYR A 337 14.49 -1.74 18.80
C TYR A 337 15.85 -2.23 19.33
N LEU A 338 16.50 -3.18 18.65
CA LEU A 338 17.88 -3.55 18.93
C LEU A 338 18.81 -2.35 18.74
N GLU A 339 19.64 -2.06 19.75
CA GLU A 339 20.68 -1.03 19.65
C GLU A 339 21.86 -1.52 18.79
N THR A 340 22.17 -2.81 18.85
CA THR A 340 23.33 -3.43 18.18
C THR A 340 23.00 -4.05 16.82
N LEU A 341 22.17 -3.36 16.01
CA LEU A 341 21.73 -3.85 14.69
C LEU A 341 22.89 -4.32 13.81
N SER A 342 23.99 -3.56 13.74
CA SER A 342 25.15 -3.92 12.91
C SER A 342 25.76 -5.26 13.32
N HIS A 343 25.89 -5.53 14.62
CA HIS A 343 26.44 -6.80 15.11
C HIS A 343 25.51 -7.97 14.79
N ALA A 344 24.21 -7.81 15.05
CA ALA A 344 23.20 -8.81 14.71
C ALA A 344 23.19 -9.12 13.21
N ARG A 345 23.30 -8.11 12.34
CA ARG A 345 23.42 -8.27 10.88
C ARG A 345 24.62 -9.14 10.50
N GLU A 346 25.80 -8.84 11.02
CA GLU A 346 27.01 -9.60 10.69
C GLU A 346 26.93 -11.05 11.21
N CYS A 347 26.35 -11.28 12.38
CA CYS A 347 26.09 -12.64 12.89
C CYS A 347 25.13 -13.42 11.98
N VAL A 348 24.05 -12.79 11.49
CA VAL A 348 23.11 -13.40 10.54
C VAL A 348 23.78 -13.70 9.20
N LYS A 349 24.52 -12.75 8.64
CA LYS A 349 25.28 -12.93 7.38
C LYS A 349 26.28 -14.08 7.49
N ALA A 350 26.96 -14.17 8.63
CA ALA A 350 27.91 -15.24 8.94
C ALA A 350 27.24 -16.55 9.42
N LYS A 351 25.91 -16.62 9.46
CA LYS A 351 25.11 -17.80 9.89
C LYS A 351 25.46 -18.32 11.29
N LYS A 352 25.84 -17.41 12.21
CA LYS A 352 26.24 -17.73 13.59
C LYS A 352 25.03 -17.85 14.52
N VAL A 353 24.22 -18.90 14.34
CA VAL A 353 22.98 -19.12 15.10
C VAL A 353 23.22 -19.18 16.61
N ASP A 354 24.27 -19.88 17.07
CA ASP A 354 24.57 -20.00 18.50
C ASP A 354 24.93 -18.66 19.14
N THR A 355 25.65 -17.81 18.42
CA THR A 355 25.94 -16.44 18.87
C THR A 355 24.66 -15.62 18.94
N LEU A 356 23.75 -15.75 17.97
CA LEU A 356 22.46 -15.05 18.00
C LEU A 356 21.62 -15.48 19.20
N LYS A 357 21.56 -16.77 19.51
CA LYS A 357 20.88 -17.30 20.70
C LYS A 357 21.52 -16.76 21.99
N LEU A 358 22.85 -16.77 22.08
CA LEU A 358 23.56 -16.33 23.28
C LEU A 358 23.39 -14.83 23.55
N VAL A 359 23.46 -14.00 22.51
CA VAL A 359 23.46 -12.54 22.65
C VAL A 359 22.04 -11.97 22.69
N TYR A 360 21.12 -12.50 21.87
CA TYR A 360 19.79 -11.93 21.68
C TYR A 360 18.64 -12.83 22.18
N GLY A 361 18.92 -14.10 22.52
CA GLY A 361 17.92 -15.07 22.96
C GLY A 361 16.98 -15.49 21.82
N ASN A 362 15.93 -14.70 21.61
CA ASN A 362 14.88 -14.99 20.64
C ASN A 362 15.34 -14.66 19.21
N VAL A 363 15.85 -15.67 18.49
CA VAL A 363 16.32 -15.51 17.12
C VAL A 363 15.20 -15.10 16.16
N PRO A 364 13.97 -15.69 16.18
CA PRO A 364 12.89 -15.27 15.30
C PRO A 364 12.51 -13.80 15.45
N ASP A 365 12.54 -13.28 16.69
CA ASP A 365 12.36 -11.86 16.98
C ASP A 365 13.49 -11.02 16.41
N THR A 366 14.74 -11.42 16.66
CA THR A 366 15.94 -10.75 16.13
C THR A 366 15.85 -10.64 14.61
N LEU A 367 15.54 -11.74 13.91
CA LEU A 367 15.33 -11.75 12.47
C LEU A 367 14.18 -10.84 12.04
N SER A 368 13.10 -10.75 12.81
CA SER A 368 11.98 -9.84 12.53
C SER A 368 12.39 -8.37 12.57
N GLN A 369 13.23 -7.99 13.52
CA GLN A 369 13.71 -6.62 13.66
C GLN A 369 14.73 -6.25 12.57
N LEU A 370 15.47 -7.23 12.05
CA LEU A 370 16.48 -7.01 11.02
C LEU A 370 15.91 -6.83 9.61
N ILE A 371 14.62 -7.07 9.35
CA ILE A 371 14.05 -7.08 7.99
C ILE A 371 14.32 -5.78 7.24
N ARG A 372 14.15 -4.61 7.89
CA ARG A 372 14.43 -3.31 7.23
C ARG A 372 15.87 -3.22 6.76
N THR A 373 16.79 -3.78 7.54
CA THR A 373 18.22 -3.66 7.28
C THR A 373 18.64 -4.45 6.03
N ALA A 374 17.81 -5.37 5.52
CA ALA A 374 18.04 -6.04 4.24
C ALA A 374 18.13 -5.05 3.07
N PHE A 375 17.48 -3.88 3.16
CA PHE A 375 17.57 -2.84 2.14
C PHE A 375 18.81 -1.97 2.38
N ILE A 376 19.64 -1.86 1.35
CA ILE A 376 20.95 -1.20 1.40
C ILE A 376 21.08 -0.18 0.26
N PRO A 377 21.98 0.81 0.37
CA PRO A 377 22.29 1.69 -0.76
C PRO A 377 23.08 0.94 -1.82
N THR A 378 23.17 1.54 -3.00
CA THR A 378 24.06 1.07 -4.06
C THR A 378 25.53 1.31 -3.65
N THR A 379 26.48 0.55 -4.21
CA THR A 379 27.91 0.76 -3.95
C THR A 379 28.34 2.21 -4.20
N GLY A 380 29.00 2.83 -3.23
CA GLY A 380 29.42 4.24 -3.28
C GLY A 380 28.35 5.25 -2.81
N ASN A 381 27.17 4.77 -2.44
CA ASN A 381 26.06 5.58 -1.96
C ASN A 381 25.74 5.31 -0.48
N VAL A 382 24.89 6.17 0.08
CA VAL A 382 24.21 6.02 1.38
C VAL A 382 22.70 6.16 1.17
N LEU A 383 21.92 5.62 2.10
CA LEU A 383 20.49 5.90 2.15
C LEU A 383 20.25 7.16 2.96
N LEU A 384 19.54 8.12 2.36
CA LEU A 384 19.05 9.31 3.05
C LEU A 384 17.53 9.15 3.20
N VAL A 385 17.09 9.08 4.45
CA VAL A 385 15.69 8.87 4.83
C VAL A 385 15.14 10.16 5.42
N SER A 386 13.97 10.61 4.96
CA SER A 386 13.33 11.84 5.44
C SER A 386 11.81 11.65 5.51
N ASP A 387 11.20 11.96 6.65
CA ASP A 387 9.78 11.74 6.95
C ASP A 387 9.09 13.04 7.38
N PHE A 388 7.83 13.22 6.97
CA PHE A 388 7.04 14.33 7.47
C PHE A 388 6.61 14.10 8.92
N SER A 389 6.95 15.04 9.79
CA SER A 389 6.60 14.95 11.21
C SER A 389 5.09 15.15 11.44
N ALA A 390 4.33 14.07 11.63
CA ALA A 390 2.90 14.10 11.96
C ALA A 390 2.02 14.88 10.96
N ILE A 391 2.22 14.65 9.66
CA ILE A 391 1.56 15.40 8.57
C ILE A 391 0.03 15.43 8.69
N GLU A 392 -0.64 14.32 9.00
CA GLU A 392 -2.10 14.29 9.05
C GLU A 392 -2.66 15.19 10.17
N ALA A 393 -1.98 15.24 11.32
CA ALA A 393 -2.36 16.12 12.42
C ALA A 393 -2.17 17.61 12.06
N ARG A 394 -1.14 17.93 11.27
CA ARG A 394 -0.92 19.28 10.71
C ARG A 394 -1.99 19.64 9.69
N VAL A 395 -2.32 18.73 8.78
CA VAL A 395 -3.31 18.93 7.73
C VAL A 395 -4.70 19.15 8.31
N ILE A 396 -5.16 18.32 9.25
CA ILE A 396 -6.50 18.50 9.84
C ILE A 396 -6.60 19.80 10.64
N ALA A 397 -5.54 20.18 11.37
CA ALA A 397 -5.48 21.45 12.09
C ALA A 397 -5.53 22.65 11.12
N TRP A 398 -4.77 22.58 10.02
CA TRP A 398 -4.75 23.61 8.98
C TRP A 398 -6.11 23.74 8.29
N LEU A 399 -6.67 22.61 7.84
CA LEU A 399 -7.95 22.58 7.13
C LEU A 399 -9.11 23.06 8.00
N SER A 400 -9.11 22.70 9.28
CA SER A 400 -10.15 23.17 10.22
C SER A 400 -9.95 24.62 10.68
N GLY A 401 -8.71 25.13 10.62
CA GLY A 401 -8.33 26.40 11.24
C GLY A 401 -8.19 26.31 12.76
N GLU A 402 -7.76 25.16 13.29
CA GLU A 402 -7.53 24.94 14.72
C GLU A 402 -6.21 25.58 15.17
N GLN A 403 -6.24 26.89 15.42
CA GLN A 403 -5.06 27.74 15.56
C GLN A 403 -4.07 27.27 16.64
N TRP A 404 -4.55 26.85 17.82
CA TRP A 404 -3.66 26.47 18.91
C TRP A 404 -2.75 25.28 18.54
N ARG A 405 -3.23 24.37 17.69
CA ARG A 405 -2.43 23.25 17.17
C ARG A 405 -1.39 23.73 16.18
N LEU A 406 -1.77 24.66 15.29
CA LEU A 406 -0.84 25.27 14.35
C LEU A 406 0.28 26.00 15.09
N ASP A 407 -0.03 26.70 16.18
CA ASP A 407 0.97 27.37 17.02
C ASP A 407 1.94 26.37 17.68
N VAL A 408 1.44 25.23 18.17
CA VAL A 408 2.28 24.13 18.67
C VAL A 408 3.20 23.60 17.58
N PHE A 409 2.69 23.42 16.37
CA PHE A 409 3.45 22.92 15.22
C PHE A 409 4.49 23.91 14.69
N ASN A 410 4.25 25.21 14.82
CA ASN A 410 5.18 26.29 14.48
C ASN A 410 6.25 26.53 15.54
N THR A 411 6.08 26.00 16.75
CA THR A 411 7.02 26.15 17.86
C THR A 411 7.81 24.84 18.09
N HIS A 412 7.48 24.09 19.13
CA HIS A 412 8.23 22.91 19.55
C HIS A 412 7.71 21.59 18.93
N GLY A 413 6.52 21.59 18.33
CA GLY A 413 5.93 20.44 17.63
C GLY A 413 5.49 19.26 18.50
N LYS A 414 5.49 19.41 19.83
CA LYS A 414 5.13 18.35 20.80
C LYS A 414 3.61 18.24 20.94
N ILE A 415 2.96 17.74 19.89
CA ILE A 415 1.50 17.74 19.79
C ILE A 415 0.81 16.85 20.82
N TYR A 416 1.42 15.73 21.23
CA TYR A 416 0.79 14.83 22.19
C TYR A 416 0.76 15.42 23.60
N GLU A 417 1.86 16.05 24.00
CA GLU A 417 2.00 16.79 25.25
C GLU A 417 1.06 18.00 25.25
N ALA A 418 0.98 18.74 24.13
CA ALA A 418 0.06 19.87 24.00
C ALA A 418 -1.41 19.45 24.04
N SER A 419 -1.79 18.36 23.37
CA SER A 419 -3.15 17.80 23.42
C SER A 419 -3.50 17.36 24.84
N ALA A 420 -2.59 16.69 25.55
CA ALA A 420 -2.78 16.35 26.95
C ALA A 420 -2.95 17.60 27.84
N SER A 421 -2.11 18.60 27.65
CA SER A 421 -2.18 19.89 28.35
C SER A 421 -3.55 20.56 28.17
N GLN A 422 -4.04 20.66 26.93
CA GLN A 422 -5.36 21.25 26.62
C GLN A 422 -6.53 20.44 27.18
N MET A 423 -6.46 19.11 27.17
CA MET A 423 -7.52 18.24 27.67
C MET A 423 -7.64 18.25 29.19
N PHE A 424 -6.51 18.31 29.90
CA PHE A 424 -6.45 18.14 31.36
C PHE A 424 -6.14 19.43 32.13
N GLY A 425 -5.82 20.53 31.44
CA GLY A 425 -5.53 21.83 32.09
C GLY A 425 -4.19 21.87 32.82
N VAL A 426 -3.23 21.05 32.38
CA VAL A 426 -1.90 20.92 33.00
C VAL A 426 -0.86 21.65 32.15
N PRO A 427 0.06 22.45 32.72
CA PRO A 427 1.15 23.09 31.98
C PRO A 427 1.99 22.08 31.18
N ILE A 428 2.30 22.39 29.92
CA ILE A 428 3.01 21.48 29.01
C ILE A 428 4.43 21.14 29.50
N GLU A 429 5.06 22.06 30.23
CA GLU A 429 6.40 21.92 30.80
C GLU A 429 6.47 20.84 31.88
N LEU A 430 5.31 20.50 32.48
CA LEU A 430 5.20 19.42 33.46
C LEU A 430 5.06 18.05 32.78
N ILE A 431 4.61 17.99 31.53
CA ILE A 431 4.41 16.75 30.78
C ILE A 431 5.74 16.33 30.13
N LYS A 432 6.74 16.03 30.96
CA LYS A 432 8.08 15.61 30.55
C LYS A 432 8.55 14.41 31.36
N LYS A 433 9.42 13.58 30.76
CA LYS A 433 9.97 12.38 31.42
C LYS A 433 10.61 12.76 32.77
N GLY A 434 10.23 12.04 33.82
CA GLY A 434 10.66 12.29 35.21
C GLY A 434 9.62 12.99 36.08
N ASN A 435 8.57 13.56 35.50
CA ASN A 435 7.45 14.15 36.23
C ASN A 435 6.23 13.19 36.29
N PRO A 436 5.41 13.25 37.35
CA PRO A 436 4.17 12.45 37.45
C PRO A 436 3.20 12.69 36.28
N GLU A 437 3.11 13.93 35.78
CA GLU A 437 2.19 14.33 34.71
C GLU A 437 2.56 13.73 33.34
N TYR A 438 3.74 13.12 33.21
CA TYR A 438 4.18 12.51 31.96
C TYR A 438 3.25 11.38 31.49
N GLU A 439 2.54 10.72 32.41
CA GLU A 439 1.53 9.70 32.08
C GLU A 439 0.41 10.26 31.18
N LEU A 440 0.08 11.56 31.33
CA LEU A 440 -0.95 12.22 30.52
C LEU A 440 -0.57 12.30 29.04
N ARG A 441 0.73 12.29 28.72
CA ARG A 441 1.21 12.27 27.34
C ARG A 441 0.61 11.09 26.57
N GLN A 442 0.48 9.94 27.21
CA GLN A 442 -0.08 8.77 26.57
C GLN A 442 -1.57 8.96 26.26
N LYS A 443 -2.34 9.53 27.21
CA LYS A 443 -3.75 9.89 26.99
C LYS A 443 -3.89 10.87 25.81
N GLY A 444 -3.03 11.89 25.75
CA GLY A 444 -2.97 12.85 24.64
C GLY A 444 -2.66 12.19 23.30
N LYS A 445 -1.69 11.27 23.26
CA LYS A 445 -1.31 10.53 22.05
C LYS A 445 -2.43 9.66 21.49
N VAL A 446 -3.10 8.88 22.33
CA VAL A 446 -4.20 7.99 21.88
C VAL A 446 -5.38 8.82 21.40
N ALA A 447 -5.73 9.89 22.12
CA ALA A 447 -6.79 10.81 21.73
C ALA A 447 -6.50 11.47 20.38
N GLU A 448 -5.27 11.94 20.17
CA GLU A 448 -4.82 12.57 18.93
C GLU A 448 -5.02 11.67 17.71
N LEU A 449 -4.63 10.39 17.84
CA LEU A 449 -4.68 9.45 16.72
C LEU A 449 -6.09 8.88 16.48
N ALA A 450 -6.94 8.81 17.51
CA ALA A 450 -8.24 8.15 17.42
C ALA A 450 -9.41 9.10 17.13
N LEU A 451 -9.34 10.35 17.61
CA LEU A 451 -10.53 11.21 17.71
C LEU A 451 -10.65 12.24 16.59
N GLY A 452 -9.57 12.49 15.84
CA GLY A 452 -9.52 13.46 14.73
C GLY A 452 -10.58 13.28 13.64
N TYR A 453 -11.15 12.08 13.51
CA TYR A 453 -12.10 11.72 12.45
C TYR A 453 -13.43 11.23 13.01
N GLN A 454 -13.94 11.91 14.05
CA GLN A 454 -15.19 11.60 14.76
C GLN A 454 -15.17 10.25 15.49
N GLY A 455 -13.98 9.79 15.87
CA GLY A 455 -13.82 8.61 16.74
C GLY A 455 -14.55 8.77 18.08
N GLY A 456 -14.95 7.64 18.64
CA GLY A 456 -15.53 7.53 19.99
C GLY A 456 -14.74 6.54 20.85
N PRO A 457 -15.32 6.06 21.97
CA PRO A 457 -14.65 5.09 22.85
C PRO A 457 -14.14 3.83 22.12
N GLY A 458 -14.93 3.28 21.19
CA GLY A 458 -14.50 2.12 20.40
C GLY A 458 -13.26 2.36 19.53
N ALA A 459 -13.06 3.60 19.06
CA ALA A 459 -11.85 3.97 18.32
C ALA A 459 -10.62 4.03 19.25
N LEU A 460 -10.79 4.55 20.47
CA LEU A 460 -9.74 4.55 21.50
C LEU A 460 -9.33 3.11 21.87
N ILE A 461 -10.31 2.23 22.09
CA ILE A 461 -10.07 0.80 22.38
C ILE A 461 -9.28 0.15 21.24
N SER A 462 -9.70 0.38 19.98
CA SER A 462 -9.01 -0.15 18.79
C SER A 462 -7.56 0.35 18.66
N MET A 463 -7.25 1.52 19.23
CA MET A 463 -5.91 2.11 19.26
C MET A 463 -5.09 1.68 20.49
N GLY A 464 -5.59 0.72 21.26
CA GLY A 464 -4.91 0.12 22.40
C GLY A 464 -4.99 0.95 23.68
N ALA A 465 -6.04 1.77 23.85
CA ALA A 465 -6.24 2.55 25.06
C ALA A 465 -6.17 1.68 26.34
N LEU A 466 -6.86 0.54 26.33
CA LEU A 466 -6.93 -0.37 27.49
C LEU A 466 -5.58 -1.03 27.78
N ASP A 467 -4.87 -1.48 26.73
CA ASP A 467 -3.54 -2.07 26.84
C ASP A 467 -2.49 -1.08 27.39
N GLN A 468 -2.80 0.22 27.36
CA GLN A 468 -1.94 1.31 27.81
C GLN A 468 -2.37 1.86 29.18
N GLY A 469 -3.26 1.16 29.88
CA GLY A 469 -3.65 1.47 31.26
C GLY A 469 -4.84 2.44 31.40
N LEU A 470 -5.54 2.79 30.31
CA LEU A 470 -6.81 3.53 30.40
C LEU A 470 -7.95 2.57 30.77
N THR A 471 -8.89 3.03 31.59
CA THR A 471 -10.11 2.25 31.89
C THR A 471 -11.24 2.59 30.92
N GLU A 472 -12.19 1.67 30.71
CA GLU A 472 -13.36 1.93 29.85
C GLU A 472 -14.20 3.11 30.35
N GLU A 473 -14.27 3.30 31.66
CA GLU A 473 -15.01 4.39 32.31
C GLU A 473 -14.43 5.77 32.02
N GLU A 474 -13.11 5.88 31.79
CA GLU A 474 -12.45 7.14 31.46
C GLU A 474 -12.65 7.56 29.99
N LEU A 475 -12.92 6.60 29.08
CA LEU A 475 -12.94 6.87 27.63
C LEU A 475 -13.97 7.93 27.20
N PRO A 476 -15.22 7.93 27.70
CA PRO A 476 -16.20 8.95 27.34
C PRO A 476 -15.75 10.37 27.73
N ASP A 477 -15.08 10.53 28.88
CA ASP A 477 -14.56 11.82 29.32
C ASP A 477 -13.40 12.31 28.43
N ILE A 478 -12.49 11.40 28.05
CA ILE A 478 -11.41 11.69 27.09
C ILE A 478 -11.99 12.20 25.77
N VAL A 479 -13.01 11.52 25.23
CA VAL A 479 -13.70 11.94 23.99
C VAL A 479 -14.29 13.34 24.14
N ARG A 480 -14.99 13.60 25.24
CA ARG A 480 -15.61 14.90 25.53
C ARG A 480 -14.57 16.02 25.62
N ARG A 481 -13.50 15.83 26.40
CA ARG A 481 -12.42 16.81 26.58
C ARG A 481 -11.69 17.11 25.28
N TRP A 482 -11.39 16.08 24.49
CA TRP A 482 -10.76 16.26 23.19
C TRP A 482 -11.67 17.07 22.25
N ARG A 483 -12.96 16.72 22.13
CA ARG A 483 -13.90 17.49 21.30
C ARG A 483 -14.06 18.93 21.80
N GLY A 484 -14.05 19.14 23.11
CA GLY A 484 -14.15 20.47 23.73
C GLY A 484 -12.93 21.37 23.46
N SER A 485 -11.73 20.79 23.34
CA SER A 485 -10.49 21.50 23.00
C SER A 485 -10.25 21.63 21.48
N ASN A 486 -11.00 20.90 20.66
CA ASN A 486 -10.81 20.80 19.21
C ASN A 486 -12.07 21.16 18.41
N LYS A 487 -12.71 22.27 18.80
CA LYS A 487 -14.02 22.66 18.28
C LYS A 487 -13.99 22.88 16.76
N ARG A 488 -12.90 23.39 16.19
CA ARG A 488 -12.82 23.65 14.75
C ARG A 488 -12.72 22.37 13.94
N ILE A 489 -12.05 21.37 14.48
CA ILE A 489 -12.02 20.03 13.88
C ILE A 489 -13.43 19.40 13.93
N VAL A 490 -14.15 19.54 15.05
CA VAL A 490 -15.54 19.08 15.17
C VAL A 490 -16.47 19.80 14.18
N ASP A 491 -16.34 21.13 14.07
CA ASP A 491 -17.08 21.95 13.10
C ASP A 491 -16.82 21.48 11.66
N LEU A 492 -15.58 21.07 11.34
CA LEU A 492 -15.22 20.56 10.02
C LEU A 492 -15.95 19.25 9.69
N TRP A 493 -16.10 18.32 10.64
CA TRP A 493 -16.84 17.06 10.42
C TRP A 493 -18.27 17.32 9.99
N TYR A 494 -18.99 18.13 10.77
CA TYR A 494 -20.39 18.44 10.50
C TYR A 494 -20.55 19.37 9.29
N GLY A 495 -19.64 20.31 9.09
CA GLY A 495 -19.63 21.17 7.91
C GLY A 495 -19.51 20.38 6.62
N LEU A 496 -18.62 19.38 6.58
CA LEU A 496 -18.41 18.54 5.40
C LEU A 496 -19.58 17.56 5.17
N GLU A 497 -20.17 17.02 6.24
CA GLU A 497 -21.39 16.20 6.16
C GLU A 497 -22.57 16.99 5.61
N ASN A 498 -22.85 18.17 6.18
CA ASN A 498 -23.95 19.02 5.76
C ASN A 498 -23.77 19.47 4.30
N ALA A 499 -22.56 19.88 3.91
CA ALA A 499 -22.29 20.24 2.53
C ALA A 499 -22.52 19.09 1.54
N ALA A 500 -22.15 17.86 1.91
CA ALA A 500 -22.40 16.69 1.06
C ALA A 500 -23.91 16.43 0.90
N LEU A 501 -24.68 16.54 1.99
CA LEU A 501 -26.14 16.40 1.94
C LEU A 501 -26.78 17.51 1.09
N ASP A 502 -26.35 18.76 1.26
CA ASP A 502 -26.89 19.91 0.54
C ASP A 502 -26.62 19.83 -0.97
N VAL A 503 -25.41 19.43 -1.38
CA VAL A 503 -25.08 19.16 -2.78
C VAL A 503 -25.99 18.08 -3.35
N MET A 504 -26.22 16.99 -2.61
CA MET A 504 -27.07 15.89 -3.08
C MET A 504 -28.55 16.27 -3.19
N ARG A 505 -29.04 17.17 -2.34
CA ARG A 505 -30.44 17.66 -2.36
C ARG A 505 -30.68 18.73 -3.41
N THR A 506 -29.73 19.64 -3.60
CA THR A 506 -29.93 20.86 -4.41
C THR A 506 -29.25 20.81 -5.78
N GLY A 507 -28.24 19.94 -5.94
CA GLY A 507 -27.35 19.93 -7.10
C GLY A 507 -26.37 21.11 -7.16
N GLN A 508 -26.44 22.06 -6.22
CA GLN A 508 -25.56 23.24 -6.21
C GLN A 508 -24.22 22.91 -5.52
N PRO A 509 -23.09 23.34 -6.07
CA PRO A 509 -21.79 23.19 -5.40
C PRO A 509 -21.73 23.94 -4.05
N VAL A 510 -21.06 23.35 -3.06
CA VAL A 510 -20.89 23.93 -1.72
C VAL A 510 -19.41 23.96 -1.34
N GLY A 511 -18.95 25.12 -0.85
CA GLY A 511 -17.58 25.30 -0.37
C GLY A 511 -17.44 25.11 1.14
N VAL A 512 -16.44 24.36 1.59
CA VAL A 512 -16.13 24.15 3.02
C VAL A 512 -14.63 24.22 3.24
N ARG A 513 -14.14 25.27 3.92
CA ARG A 513 -12.73 25.40 4.33
C ARG A 513 -11.70 25.13 3.20
N GLY A 514 -11.95 25.69 2.00
CA GLY A 514 -11.08 25.50 0.84
C GLY A 514 -11.33 24.20 0.05
N LEU A 515 -12.28 23.38 0.46
CA LEU A 515 -12.82 22.26 -0.32
C LEU A 515 -14.04 22.71 -1.11
N ILE A 516 -14.26 22.11 -2.28
CA ILE A 516 -15.48 22.31 -3.08
C ILE A 516 -16.15 20.96 -3.28
N LEU A 517 -17.38 20.83 -2.79
CA LEU A 517 -18.23 19.66 -3.00
C LEU A 517 -19.17 19.96 -4.16
N SER A 518 -19.31 19.02 -5.09
CA SER A 518 -20.16 19.16 -6.26
C SER A 518 -20.66 17.80 -6.73
N ARG A 519 -21.76 17.78 -7.48
CA ARG A 519 -22.24 16.58 -8.16
C ARG A 519 -22.06 16.77 -9.66
N GLU A 520 -21.29 15.88 -10.29
CA GLU A 520 -21.04 15.90 -11.73
C GLU A 520 -21.63 14.64 -12.35
N VAL A 521 -22.42 14.81 -13.43
CA VAL A 521 -23.14 13.73 -14.11
C VAL A 521 -22.81 13.76 -15.59
N ASP A 522 -22.46 12.60 -16.14
CA ASP A 522 -22.39 12.34 -17.57
C ASP A 522 -23.42 11.28 -17.92
N SER A 523 -24.58 11.73 -18.40
CA SER A 523 -25.69 10.86 -18.78
C SER A 523 -25.36 9.98 -19.99
N PHE A 524 -24.49 10.44 -20.91
CA PHE A 524 -24.11 9.66 -22.10
C PHE A 524 -23.26 8.45 -21.72
N ASN A 525 -22.33 8.63 -20.78
CA ASN A 525 -21.49 7.55 -20.28
C ASN A 525 -22.00 6.87 -19.00
N GLN A 526 -23.18 7.29 -18.50
CA GLN A 526 -23.84 6.76 -17.30
C GLN A 526 -22.96 6.89 -16.05
N GLN A 527 -22.30 8.03 -15.90
CA GLN A 527 -21.48 8.35 -14.74
C GLN A 527 -22.18 9.40 -13.89
N ASP A 528 -22.13 9.23 -12.56
CA ASP A 528 -22.70 10.14 -11.57
C ASP A 528 -21.79 10.10 -10.35
N PHE A 529 -21.22 11.25 -10.00
CA PHE A 529 -20.29 11.37 -8.89
C PHE A 529 -20.67 12.51 -7.98
N LEU A 530 -20.57 12.27 -6.68
CA LEU A 530 -20.27 13.33 -5.73
C LEU A 530 -18.75 13.49 -5.73
N ILE A 531 -18.28 14.72 -5.87
CA ILE A 531 -16.87 15.06 -5.98
C ILE A 531 -16.50 16.02 -4.86
N ILE A 532 -15.38 15.76 -4.20
CA ILE A 532 -14.71 16.73 -3.32
C ILE A 532 -13.42 17.17 -4.01
N THR A 533 -13.36 18.43 -4.42
CA THR A 533 -12.15 19.06 -4.97
C THR A 533 -11.30 19.59 -3.82
N LEU A 534 -10.05 19.12 -3.76
CA LEU A 534 -9.05 19.53 -2.78
C LEU A 534 -8.42 20.88 -3.15
N PRO A 535 -7.73 21.56 -2.21
CA PRO A 535 -6.99 22.79 -2.50
C PRO A 535 -5.93 22.61 -3.59
N SER A 536 -5.36 21.41 -3.73
CA SER A 536 -4.43 21.03 -4.81
C SER A 536 -5.07 20.99 -6.20
N GLY A 537 -6.40 21.09 -6.31
CA GLY A 537 -7.19 20.89 -7.53
C GLY A 537 -7.53 19.43 -7.81
N ARG A 538 -6.95 18.48 -7.07
CA ARG A 538 -7.27 17.05 -7.22
C ARG A 538 -8.70 16.74 -6.73
N LYS A 539 -9.38 15.84 -7.42
CA LYS A 539 -10.76 15.44 -7.13
C LYS A 539 -10.84 14.07 -6.45
N LEU A 540 -11.67 13.95 -5.43
CA LEU A 540 -12.07 12.67 -4.80
C LEU A 540 -13.47 12.29 -5.30
N PHE A 541 -13.62 11.10 -5.87
CA PHE A 541 -14.85 10.67 -6.56
C PHE A 541 -15.65 9.63 -5.78
N TYR A 542 -16.91 9.93 -5.49
CA TYR A 542 -17.88 9.03 -4.85
C TYR A 542 -18.90 8.59 -5.90
N ALA A 543 -18.71 7.38 -6.44
CA ALA A 543 -19.48 6.85 -7.56
C ALA A 543 -20.92 6.50 -7.18
N ARG A 544 -21.87 6.89 -8.03
CA ARG A 544 -23.32 6.63 -7.88
C ARG A 544 -23.82 7.01 -6.48
N PRO A 545 -23.67 8.29 -6.07
CA PRO A 545 -24.08 8.74 -4.75
C PRO A 545 -25.61 8.80 -4.64
N PHE A 546 -26.13 8.51 -3.45
CA PHE A 546 -27.56 8.70 -3.13
C PHE A 546 -27.77 8.91 -1.63
N LEU A 547 -28.92 9.44 -1.25
CA LEU A 547 -29.31 9.65 0.15
C LEU A 547 -30.22 8.51 0.63
N SER A 548 -29.99 8.04 1.85
CA SER A 548 -30.84 7.06 2.52
C SER A 548 -30.76 7.22 4.04
N GLN A 549 -31.63 6.54 4.79
CA GLN A 549 -31.55 6.55 6.25
C GLN A 549 -30.47 5.60 6.75
N ASN A 550 -29.65 6.08 7.68
CA ASN A 550 -28.69 5.24 8.40
C ASN A 550 -29.34 4.44 9.54
N ASP A 551 -28.55 3.61 10.20
CA ASP A 551 -28.98 2.76 11.32
C ASP A 551 -29.58 3.54 12.51
N PHE A 552 -29.39 4.87 12.56
CA PHE A 552 -29.94 5.77 13.58
C PHE A 552 -31.16 6.57 13.09
N GLY A 553 -31.72 6.22 11.93
CA GLY A 553 -32.87 6.91 11.33
C GLY A 553 -32.56 8.32 10.81
N LYS A 554 -31.28 8.68 10.69
CA LYS A 554 -30.86 9.98 10.13
C LYS A 554 -30.52 9.82 8.66
N GLU A 555 -30.85 10.82 7.85
CA GLU A 555 -30.42 10.86 6.45
C GLU A 555 -28.88 10.89 6.37
N ALA A 556 -28.32 10.06 5.50
CA ALA A 556 -26.89 9.91 5.30
C ALA A 556 -26.58 9.68 3.82
N LEU A 557 -25.33 9.97 3.45
CA LEU A 557 -24.82 9.73 2.11
C LEU A 557 -24.37 8.27 1.96
N TYR A 558 -24.82 7.65 0.89
CA TYR A 558 -24.38 6.35 0.41
C TYR A 558 -23.78 6.50 -0.99
N TYR A 559 -22.85 5.60 -1.33
CA TYR A 559 -22.24 5.55 -2.66
C TYR A 559 -21.75 4.14 -2.96
N HIS A 560 -21.45 3.84 -4.22
CA HIS A 560 -20.80 2.61 -4.60
C HIS A 560 -19.28 2.70 -4.44
N GLY A 561 -18.71 1.74 -3.72
CA GLY A 561 -17.29 1.70 -3.45
C GLY A 561 -16.79 0.29 -3.11
N VAL A 562 -15.48 0.15 -2.96
CA VAL A 562 -14.88 -1.10 -2.46
C VAL A 562 -15.00 -1.13 -0.94
N ASN A 563 -15.80 -2.04 -0.40
CA ASN A 563 -15.91 -2.22 1.04
C ASN A 563 -14.59 -2.75 1.62
N GLN A 564 -14.10 -2.12 2.69
CA GLN A 564 -12.80 -2.43 3.28
C GLN A 564 -12.72 -3.83 3.90
N LYS A 565 -13.86 -4.36 4.40
CA LYS A 565 -13.98 -5.69 5.01
C LYS A 565 -14.21 -6.78 3.96
N THR A 566 -15.20 -6.62 3.10
CA THR A 566 -15.57 -7.65 2.11
C THR A 566 -14.66 -7.64 0.87
N ARG A 567 -13.98 -6.51 0.61
CA ARG A 567 -13.21 -6.23 -0.61
C ARG A 567 -14.03 -6.30 -1.90
N LYS A 568 -15.37 -6.21 -1.79
CA LYS A 568 -16.30 -6.23 -2.93
C LYS A 568 -16.75 -4.82 -3.28
N TRP A 569 -17.14 -4.64 -4.54
CA TRP A 569 -17.80 -3.43 -5.02
C TRP A 569 -19.27 -3.47 -4.60
N GLU A 570 -19.67 -2.59 -3.68
CA GLU A 570 -20.99 -2.58 -3.08
C GLU A 570 -21.37 -1.17 -2.60
N VAL A 571 -22.60 -1.01 -2.15
CA VAL A 571 -23.07 0.22 -1.53
C VAL A 571 -22.43 0.36 -0.16
N VAL A 572 -21.82 1.52 0.12
CA VAL A 572 -21.19 1.85 1.39
C VAL A 572 -21.72 3.18 1.93
N PRO A 573 -22.03 3.27 3.24
CA PRO A 573 -22.37 4.53 3.88
C PRO A 573 -21.12 5.38 4.10
N THR A 574 -21.31 6.69 4.25
CA THR A 574 -20.30 7.61 4.78
C THR A 574 -20.94 8.66 5.69
N TYR A 575 -20.10 9.32 6.47
CA TYR A 575 -20.48 10.36 7.41
C TYR A 575 -19.36 11.40 7.52
N GLY A 576 -19.61 12.51 8.20
CA GLY A 576 -18.69 13.66 8.30
C GLY A 576 -17.25 13.29 8.65
N GLY A 577 -17.04 12.55 9.74
CA GLY A 577 -15.71 12.11 10.16
C GLY A 577 -14.97 11.28 9.10
N LYS A 578 -15.67 10.40 8.36
CA LYS A 578 -15.06 9.62 7.28
C LYS A 578 -14.70 10.47 6.06
N LEU A 579 -15.51 11.47 5.74
CA LEU A 579 -15.18 12.44 4.69
C LEU A 579 -13.94 13.25 5.08
N VAL A 580 -13.85 13.69 6.34
CA VAL A 580 -12.70 14.44 6.86
C VAL A 580 -11.42 13.60 6.90
N GLU A 581 -11.51 12.32 7.26
CA GLU A 581 -10.39 11.38 7.13
C GLU A 581 -9.89 11.29 5.69
N ASN A 582 -10.81 11.10 4.73
CA ASN A 582 -10.45 10.95 3.33
C ASN A 582 -9.73 12.21 2.80
N VAL A 583 -10.26 13.41 3.05
CA VAL A 583 -9.63 14.66 2.58
C VAL A 583 -8.30 14.92 3.28
N THR A 584 -8.18 14.61 4.58
CA THR A 584 -6.93 14.81 5.33
C THR A 584 -5.82 13.91 4.80
N GLN A 585 -6.09 12.60 4.65
CA GLN A 585 -5.14 11.65 4.07
C GLN A 585 -4.79 11.99 2.61
N ALA A 586 -5.76 12.48 1.84
CA ALA A 586 -5.56 12.87 0.46
C ALA A 586 -4.68 14.12 0.34
N ILE A 587 -4.89 15.14 1.18
CA ILE A 587 -4.04 16.35 1.21
C ILE A 587 -2.62 16.00 1.70
N ALA A 588 -2.48 15.14 2.70
CA ALA A 588 -1.16 14.67 3.15
C ALA A 588 -0.39 13.95 2.03
N ARG A 589 -1.09 13.09 1.27
CA ARG A 589 -0.56 12.46 0.05
C ARG A 589 -0.13 13.49 -0.98
N ASP A 590 -0.90 14.55 -1.19
CA ASP A 590 -0.57 15.61 -2.15
C ASP A 590 0.66 16.43 -1.72
N CYS A 591 0.88 16.60 -0.41
CA CYS A 591 2.11 17.19 0.11
C CYS A 591 3.34 16.30 -0.18
N LEU A 592 3.20 14.98 -0.02
CA LEU A 592 4.23 14.03 -0.40
C LEU A 592 4.48 14.03 -1.92
N ALA A 593 3.43 14.08 -2.73
CA ALA A 593 3.54 14.16 -4.18
C ALA A 593 4.35 15.40 -4.62
N GLU A 594 4.04 16.57 -4.04
CA GLU A 594 4.80 17.80 -4.27
C GLU A 594 6.27 17.66 -3.87
N SER A 595 6.55 16.99 -2.75
CA SER A 595 7.93 16.70 -2.34
C SER A 595 8.65 15.77 -3.30
N LEU A 596 7.97 14.72 -3.81
CA LEU A 596 8.53 13.82 -4.81
C LEU A 596 8.87 14.56 -6.11
N PHE A 597 8.02 15.49 -6.56
CA PHE A 597 8.32 16.34 -7.73
C PHE A 597 9.57 17.19 -7.50
N ARG A 598 9.68 17.85 -6.33
CA ARG A 598 10.83 18.72 -6.01
C ARG A 598 12.13 17.93 -5.87
N LEU A 599 12.07 16.74 -5.28
CA LEU A 599 13.21 15.84 -5.13
C LEU A 599 13.69 15.32 -6.49
N ASP A 600 12.77 14.88 -7.35
CA ASP A 600 13.09 14.44 -8.73
C ASP A 600 13.69 15.59 -9.55
N ALA A 601 13.10 16.78 -9.48
CA ALA A 601 13.61 17.98 -10.15
C ALA A 601 14.99 18.43 -9.64
N SER A 602 15.31 18.14 -8.37
CA SER A 602 16.62 18.42 -7.77
C SER A 602 17.66 17.30 -8.05
N GLY A 603 17.28 16.28 -8.81
CA GLY A 603 18.15 15.16 -9.18
C GLY A 603 18.33 14.09 -8.10
N TYR A 604 17.52 14.10 -7.04
CA TYR A 604 17.54 13.06 -6.01
C TYR A 604 16.86 11.78 -6.50
N GLN A 605 17.47 10.64 -6.20
CA GLN A 605 16.99 9.34 -6.64
C GLN A 605 16.17 8.66 -5.53
N THR A 606 14.85 8.88 -5.55
CA THR A 606 13.93 8.10 -4.71
C THR A 606 13.91 6.64 -5.16
N VAL A 607 14.15 5.71 -4.23
CA VAL A 607 14.14 4.25 -4.49
C VAL A 607 12.92 3.55 -3.91
N MET A 608 12.36 4.12 -2.84
CA MET A 608 11.06 3.75 -2.28
C MET A 608 10.58 4.88 -1.37
N HIS A 609 9.31 4.82 -0.97
CA HIS A 609 8.75 5.70 0.04
C HIS A 609 7.72 4.93 0.88
N ILE A 610 7.61 5.26 2.16
CA ILE A 610 6.83 4.52 3.16
C ILE A 610 5.96 5.51 3.92
N HIS A 611 4.64 5.44 3.71
CA HIS A 611 3.70 6.43 4.26
C HIS A 611 4.07 7.84 3.81
N ASP A 612 4.65 8.66 4.69
CA ASP A 612 5.04 10.05 4.45
C ASP A 612 6.58 10.22 4.42
N GLU A 613 7.31 9.10 4.41
CA GLU A 613 8.78 8.99 4.39
C GLU A 613 9.30 8.71 2.98
N VAL A 614 10.32 9.45 2.54
CA VAL A 614 11.09 9.15 1.34
C VAL A 614 12.41 8.46 1.69
N VAL A 615 12.82 7.51 0.85
CA VAL A 615 14.12 6.85 0.93
C VAL A 615 14.89 7.10 -0.37
N LEU A 616 15.99 7.82 -0.25
CA LEU A 616 16.85 8.24 -1.37
C LEU A 616 18.15 7.43 -1.37
N ASP A 617 18.60 6.99 -2.55
CA ASP A 617 19.89 6.33 -2.75
C ASP A 617 20.88 7.38 -3.32
N VAL A 618 21.76 7.92 -2.48
CA VAL A 618 22.52 9.14 -2.77
C VAL A 618 24.03 8.88 -2.69
N PRO A 619 24.84 9.33 -3.67
CA PRO A 619 26.30 9.27 -3.56
C PRO A 619 26.81 9.89 -2.26
N THR A 620 27.73 9.23 -1.56
CA THR A 620 28.19 9.68 -0.22
C THR A 620 28.64 11.14 -0.20
N GLY A 621 29.32 11.61 -1.24
CA GLY A 621 29.77 13.01 -1.35
C GLY A 621 28.68 14.05 -1.64
N ARG A 622 27.43 13.62 -1.87
CA ARG A 622 26.26 14.48 -2.11
C ARG A 622 25.16 14.31 -1.05
N ALA A 623 25.41 13.51 -0.02
CA ALA A 623 24.42 13.24 1.02
C ALA A 623 24.27 14.47 1.93
N ASP A 624 23.18 15.20 1.76
CA ASP A 624 22.85 16.40 2.52
C ASP A 624 21.42 16.29 3.07
N LEU A 625 21.33 15.93 4.36
CA LEU A 625 20.05 15.74 5.04
C LEU A 625 19.28 17.05 5.18
N ASP A 626 19.97 18.14 5.50
CA ASP A 626 19.35 19.44 5.73
C ASP A 626 18.76 19.99 4.44
N ALA A 627 19.46 19.83 3.31
CA ALA A 627 18.93 20.19 2.00
C ALA A 627 17.67 19.39 1.65
N VAL A 628 17.65 18.07 1.88
CA VAL A 628 16.48 17.23 1.61
C VAL A 628 15.30 17.59 2.53
N ALA A 629 15.57 17.79 3.82
CA ALA A 629 14.54 18.22 4.78
C ALA A 629 13.96 19.59 4.42
N ALA A 630 14.80 20.53 3.95
CA ALA A 630 14.38 21.83 3.46
C ALA A 630 13.51 21.73 2.19
N ILE A 631 13.85 20.84 1.26
CA ILE A 631 13.04 20.59 0.05
C ILE A 631 11.65 20.06 0.42
N MET A 632 11.58 19.06 1.32
CA MET A 632 10.32 18.49 1.77
C MET A 632 9.49 19.48 2.59
N GLY A 633 10.13 20.24 3.48
CA GLY A 633 9.49 21.25 4.34
C GLY A 633 9.14 22.55 3.62
N HIS A 634 9.52 22.72 2.35
CA HIS A 634 9.27 23.96 1.63
C HIS A 634 7.76 24.24 1.50
N PRO A 635 7.28 25.48 1.75
CA PRO A 635 5.87 25.82 1.63
C PRO A 635 5.26 25.42 0.29
N ILE A 636 3.97 25.09 0.31
CA ILE A 636 3.24 24.68 -0.90
C ILE A 636 2.26 25.78 -1.28
N SER A 637 2.28 26.20 -2.54
CA SER A 637 1.51 27.36 -3.02
C SER A 637 0.00 27.21 -2.82
N TRP A 638 -0.54 26.00 -3.00
CA TRP A 638 -1.96 25.70 -2.79
C TRP A 638 -2.32 25.43 -1.31
N ALA A 639 -1.35 25.33 -0.41
CA ALA A 639 -1.55 25.14 1.03
C ALA A 639 -0.83 26.23 1.86
N PRO A 640 -1.17 27.52 1.68
CA PRO A 640 -0.54 28.60 2.43
C PRO A 640 -0.76 28.42 3.93
N GLY A 641 0.31 28.57 4.72
CA GLY A 641 0.27 28.47 6.17
C GLY A 641 0.18 27.05 6.73
N LEU A 642 0.21 26.00 5.90
CA LEU A 642 0.37 24.62 6.39
C LEU A 642 1.82 24.43 6.88
N PRO A 643 2.04 24.20 8.19
CA PRO A 643 3.40 24.11 8.71
C PRO A 643 4.00 22.74 8.36
N LEU A 644 4.72 22.64 7.25
CA LEU A 644 5.44 21.42 6.88
C LEU A 644 6.80 21.37 7.56
N LYS A 645 7.15 20.21 8.13
CA LYS A 645 8.47 19.92 8.69
C LYS A 645 8.83 18.48 8.38
N ALA A 646 10.07 18.27 7.94
CA ALA A 646 10.62 16.96 7.73
C ALA A 646 11.85 16.75 8.63
N GLU A 647 12.03 15.53 9.08
CA GLU A 647 13.19 15.08 9.87
C GLU A 647 13.66 13.74 9.31
N GLY A 648 14.93 13.40 9.53
CA GLY A 648 15.50 12.24 8.88
C GLY A 648 16.89 11.88 9.35
N PHE A 649 17.52 10.94 8.65
CA PHE A 649 18.87 10.47 8.97
C PHE A 649 19.54 9.85 7.72
N ILE A 650 20.87 9.74 7.79
CA ILE A 650 21.71 9.08 6.78
C ILE A 650 22.17 7.73 7.34
N THR A 651 22.13 6.67 6.52
CA THR A 651 22.45 5.31 6.97
C THR A 651 22.98 4.42 5.84
N ASN A 652 23.71 3.36 6.20
CA ASN A 652 24.21 2.34 5.27
C ASN A 652 23.23 1.18 5.05
N TYR A 653 22.11 1.17 5.75
CA TYR A 653 21.01 0.23 5.57
C TYR A 653 19.73 0.84 6.14
N TYR A 654 18.59 0.49 5.56
CA TYR A 654 17.32 1.06 5.98
C TYR A 654 16.98 0.60 7.41
N LYS A 655 16.55 1.55 8.23
CA LYS A 655 16.11 1.36 9.61
C LYS A 655 14.98 2.36 9.90
N LYS A 656 14.38 2.25 11.08
CA LYS A 656 13.51 3.32 11.59
C LYS A 656 14.25 3.98 12.75
N ASP A 657 14.08 5.29 12.89
CA ASP A 657 14.57 6.04 14.04
C ASP A 657 13.65 5.86 15.27
#